data_AF-F3QN34-F1
#
_entry.id   AF-F3QN34-F1
#
_cell.length_a   1.000
_cell.length_b   1.000
_cell.length_c   1.000
_cell.angle_alpha   90.00
_cell.angle_beta   90.00
_cell.angle_gamma   90.00
#
_symmetry.space_group_name_H-M   'P 1'
#
loop_
_entity.id
_entity.type
_entity.pdbx_description
1 polymer ?
#
loop_
_entity_poly.entity_id
_entity_poly.type
_entity_poly.pdbx_seq_one_letter_code
_entity_poly.pdbx_strand_id
1 'polypeptide(L)'
;MRIRQWLRDAWDNVFMPTEEKRGDDDSVKDLLRLKIKPGRSKFVYFMLLLCFTALGVRIGWLQLGFNTEFLQKQGAMRFQRTIEVPAMRGQIYDRNGTLLATSVTAKALWIIPQDVKITTSQLKEIAKTLDVPVSELRKKFNSKRTFVYLKRQVPIETAEKVLDMKIPGLHSTREFLRSYPDGEAAAQIVGLTGLDGNGIEGIELAAEKRLAGKPGSRRVMKDRLGRIVEDAWLKEPMNGENITLTIDSRLQNLAYEALGRQVENLKAKGGSIVIADPKTGDILALANYPSFDPNNRGKISRTGVRNRAIVDTYEPGSTMKPFSVAAGLEEKKVTPNTLFQIGRSMSFGRHSIGDSHYSKELTVSGIIQQSSNIGTSKVALLMTPQVMWSYYDKLGFGHSPQIGFPGAVAGRLRPAKNWRPIEQATMSYGHGVTVSLLQQVRAYTVFARDGDMIELSIYKDRAYREPQRVYSAKTAGQMRDMLAKVVEKGGTGFRARVEGYTAAGKTGTAYKVEGGQYVRKYVAGFAGYAPAHNPQIVVGIMIDEPMIGKHFGSTAAAPLFSEMVSKTLRLMAVNPDRPEDFMVTKNDKKPAKAKAQPAKTHALKESNRARARAPSRTNLKSAKEDHVIKGKTNG
;
A
#
# COMPACT_ATOMS: atom_id res chain seq x y z
N MET A 1 60.17 53.63 -52.39
CA MET A 1 61.37 54.42 -52.04
C MET A 1 61.34 55.06 -50.64
N ARG A 2 60.20 55.24 -49.95
CA ARG A 2 60.14 55.92 -48.63
C ARG A 2 60.41 55.04 -47.38
N ILE A 3 60.36 53.71 -47.48
CA ILE A 3 60.56 52.81 -46.33
C ILE A 3 62.05 52.61 -46.01
N ARG A 4 62.92 52.64 -47.03
CA ARG A 4 64.39 52.52 -46.87
C ARG A 4 65.05 53.74 -46.26
N GLN A 5 64.38 54.89 -46.27
CA GLN A 5 64.88 56.16 -45.72
C GLN A 5 64.47 56.27 -44.24
N TRP A 6 63.21 55.92 -43.93
CA TRP A 6 62.74 55.80 -42.55
C TRP A 6 63.52 54.75 -41.72
N LEU A 7 63.86 53.60 -42.32
CA LEU A 7 64.70 52.59 -41.66
C LEU A 7 66.15 53.05 -41.46
N ARG A 8 66.64 54.02 -42.24
CA ARG A 8 67.98 54.60 -42.09
C ARG A 8 67.99 55.65 -40.98
N ASP A 9 67.00 56.53 -40.98
CA ASP A 9 66.85 57.58 -39.97
C ASP A 9 66.51 57.01 -38.57
N ALA A 10 65.79 55.88 -38.51
CA ALA A 10 65.55 55.15 -37.27
C ALA A 10 66.79 54.38 -36.78
N TRP A 11 67.73 54.05 -37.67
CA TRP A 11 68.97 53.35 -37.33
C TRP A 11 70.05 54.32 -36.85
N ASP A 12 70.13 55.51 -37.46
CA ASP A 12 71.12 56.53 -37.13
C ASP A 12 70.79 57.27 -35.82
N ASN A 13 69.51 57.36 -35.42
CA ASN A 13 69.09 57.98 -34.15
C ASN A 13 69.28 57.10 -32.90
N VAL A 14 69.71 55.84 -33.04
CA VAL A 14 69.88 54.91 -31.91
C VAL A 14 71.33 54.87 -31.40
N PHE A 15 72.28 55.52 -32.09
CA PHE A 15 73.70 55.53 -31.71
C PHE A 15 74.34 56.92 -31.83
N MET A 16 74.06 57.82 -30.90
CA MET A 16 75.05 58.75 -30.33
C MET A 16 74.55 59.29 -28.97
N PRO A 17 75.31 59.14 -27.87
CA PRO A 17 75.11 59.98 -26.70
C PRO A 17 75.72 61.35 -27.00
N THR A 18 74.90 62.40 -26.94
CA THR A 18 75.40 63.79 -26.91
C THR A 18 76.30 63.97 -25.68
N GLU A 19 77.56 64.30 -25.91
CA GLU A 19 78.48 64.79 -24.88
C GLU A 19 77.95 66.11 -24.31
N GLU A 20 77.47 66.08 -23.06
CA GLU A 20 77.25 67.28 -22.26
C GLU A 20 78.49 67.49 -21.37
N LYS A 21 79.16 68.62 -21.54
CA LYS A 21 80.39 68.97 -20.81
C LYS A 21 80.09 69.24 -19.34
N ARG A 22 80.80 68.47 -18.49
CA ARG A 22 81.03 68.56 -17.04
C ARG A 22 80.94 69.97 -16.41
N GLY A 23 80.20 70.05 -15.30
CA GLY A 23 80.58 70.85 -14.12
C GLY A 23 81.08 69.88 -13.04
N ASP A 24 82.19 70.24 -12.39
CA ASP A 24 82.84 69.49 -11.31
C ASP A 24 81.94 69.36 -10.09
N ASP A 25 81.66 68.13 -9.67
CA ASP A 25 81.82 67.77 -8.26
C ASP A 25 81.98 66.24 -8.11
N ASP A 26 82.76 65.88 -7.11
CA ASP A 26 83.46 64.62 -6.98
C ASP A 26 82.59 63.42 -6.58
N SER A 27 83.11 62.25 -6.95
CA SER A 27 82.89 60.93 -6.35
C SER A 27 81.61 60.15 -6.71
N VAL A 28 81.83 58.84 -6.96
CA VAL A 28 80.88 57.70 -6.99
C VAL A 28 80.41 57.16 -8.36
N LYS A 29 80.65 57.79 -9.52
CA LYS A 29 80.11 57.24 -10.81
C LYS A 29 81.05 56.42 -11.71
N ASP A 30 82.21 56.00 -11.23
CA ASP A 30 83.21 55.28 -12.05
C ASP A 30 83.27 53.75 -11.88
N LEU A 31 82.29 53.11 -11.24
CA LEU A 31 82.36 51.66 -10.95
C LEU A 31 81.52 50.71 -11.83
N LEU A 32 80.80 51.17 -12.86
CA LEU A 32 79.98 50.25 -13.68
C LEU A 32 79.97 50.55 -15.19
N ARG A 33 81.12 50.84 -15.81
CA ARG A 33 81.25 50.76 -17.27
C ARG A 33 81.72 49.37 -17.71
N LEU A 34 80.83 48.38 -17.58
CA LEU A 34 80.96 47.11 -18.30
C LEU A 34 80.78 47.38 -19.80
N LYS A 35 81.89 47.53 -20.53
CA LYS A 35 81.92 47.46 -22.00
C LYS A 35 81.51 46.04 -22.43
N ILE A 36 80.20 45.80 -22.53
CA ILE A 36 79.67 44.55 -23.06
C ILE A 36 80.06 44.47 -24.54
N LYS A 37 80.85 43.44 -24.91
CA LYS A 37 81.23 43.15 -26.30
C LYS A 37 79.99 43.22 -27.22
N PRO A 38 80.00 43.98 -28.32
CA PRO A 38 78.81 44.27 -29.13
C PRO A 38 78.13 43.03 -29.75
N GLY A 39 78.80 41.87 -29.76
CA GLY A 39 78.20 40.59 -30.17
C GLY A 39 77.19 40.03 -29.17
N ARG A 40 77.39 40.23 -27.86
CA ARG A 40 76.49 39.69 -26.83
C ARG A 40 75.18 40.47 -26.74
N SER A 41 75.23 41.81 -26.82
CA SER A 41 74.01 42.63 -26.83
C SER A 41 73.18 42.38 -28.09
N LYS A 42 73.79 42.28 -29.27
CA LYS A 42 73.10 41.95 -30.52
C LYS A 42 72.43 40.57 -30.49
N PHE A 43 73.08 39.58 -29.88
CA PHE A 43 72.48 38.24 -29.70
C PHE A 43 71.26 38.28 -28.78
N VAL A 44 71.35 39.02 -27.66
CA VAL A 44 70.21 39.19 -26.74
C VAL A 44 69.05 39.92 -27.44
N TYR A 45 69.32 41.01 -28.16
CA TYR A 45 68.30 41.72 -28.93
C TYR A 45 67.66 40.85 -30.02
N PHE A 46 68.44 40.01 -30.70
CA PHE A 46 67.92 39.06 -31.69
C PHE A 46 67.02 38.00 -31.04
N MET A 47 67.44 37.45 -29.89
CA MET A 47 66.62 36.51 -29.10
C MET A 47 65.31 37.16 -28.63
N LEU A 48 65.38 38.41 -28.17
CA LEU A 48 64.22 39.17 -27.71
C LEU A 48 63.26 39.48 -28.86
N LEU A 49 63.80 39.89 -30.02
CA LEU A 49 63.03 40.07 -31.25
C LEU A 49 62.34 38.77 -31.64
N LEU A 50 63.07 37.65 -31.67
CA LEU A 50 62.54 36.32 -32.04
C LEU A 50 61.43 35.86 -31.09
N CYS A 51 61.55 36.15 -29.78
CA CYS A 51 60.48 35.94 -28.81
C CYS A 51 59.25 36.80 -29.12
N PHE A 52 59.44 38.09 -29.44
CA PHE A 52 58.34 38.98 -29.82
C PHE A 52 57.67 38.56 -31.14
N THR A 53 58.44 38.11 -32.14
CA THR A 53 57.87 37.57 -33.38
C THR A 53 57.12 36.26 -33.12
N ALA A 54 57.65 35.36 -32.28
CA ALA A 54 56.95 34.14 -31.91
C ALA A 54 55.63 34.42 -31.19
N LEU A 55 55.61 35.41 -30.28
CA LEU A 55 54.38 35.90 -29.64
C LEU A 55 53.42 36.55 -30.65
N GLY A 56 53.92 37.38 -31.56
CA GLY A 56 53.13 38.01 -32.62
C GLY A 56 52.50 36.99 -33.57
N VAL A 57 53.26 35.97 -33.98
CA VAL A 57 52.76 34.84 -34.77
C VAL A 57 51.73 34.04 -33.98
N ARG A 58 51.96 33.81 -32.69
CA ARG A 58 51.00 33.09 -31.83
C ARG A 58 49.68 33.86 -31.67
N ILE A 59 49.75 35.17 -31.49
CA ILE A 59 48.58 36.05 -31.41
C ILE A 59 47.86 36.07 -32.76
N GLY A 60 48.57 36.29 -33.86
CA GLY A 60 48.01 36.21 -35.21
C GLY A 60 47.34 34.87 -35.48
N TRP A 61 47.97 33.76 -35.09
CA TRP A 61 47.42 32.40 -35.22
C TRP A 61 46.14 32.18 -34.41
N LEU A 62 46.03 32.79 -33.23
CA LEU A 62 44.81 32.77 -32.41
C LEU A 62 43.72 33.70 -32.98
N GLN A 63 44.09 34.85 -33.54
CA GLN A 63 43.15 35.88 -34.03
C GLN A 63 42.63 35.58 -35.45
N LEU A 64 43.43 34.91 -36.30
CA LEU A 64 43.10 34.53 -37.68
C LEU A 64 42.26 33.24 -37.77
N GLY A 65 41.89 32.61 -36.64
CA GLY A 65 40.77 31.67 -36.60
C GLY A 65 41.07 30.18 -36.73
N PHE A 66 42.34 29.73 -36.75
CA PHE A 66 42.66 28.30 -36.95
C PHE A 66 42.28 27.37 -35.77
N ASN A 67 41.77 27.92 -34.64
CA ASN A 67 41.36 27.13 -33.46
C ASN A 67 40.17 27.72 -32.67
N THR A 68 39.36 28.58 -33.30
CA THR A 68 38.17 29.17 -32.65
C THR A 68 37.14 28.10 -32.33
N GLU A 69 36.99 27.07 -33.16
CA GLU A 69 36.01 26.00 -32.94
C GLU A 69 36.30 25.17 -31.68
N PHE A 70 37.57 24.87 -31.38
CA PHE A 70 37.94 24.12 -30.17
C PHE A 70 37.76 24.95 -28.90
N LEU A 71 38.17 26.22 -28.92
CA LEU A 71 38.02 27.14 -27.78
C LEU A 71 36.56 27.54 -27.55
N GLN A 72 35.78 27.74 -28.62
CA GLN A 72 34.33 27.96 -28.54
C GLN A 72 33.59 26.71 -28.11
N LYS A 73 33.97 25.49 -28.55
CA LYS A 73 33.41 24.23 -28.02
C LYS A 73 33.74 24.06 -26.54
N GLN A 74 34.97 24.33 -26.10
CA GLN A 74 35.32 24.28 -24.67
C GLN A 74 34.62 25.38 -23.86
N GLY A 75 34.42 26.57 -24.42
CA GLY A 75 33.63 27.64 -23.82
C GLY A 75 32.16 27.24 -23.70
N ALA A 76 31.55 26.77 -24.79
CA ALA A 76 30.18 26.27 -24.83
C ALA A 76 29.98 25.12 -23.84
N MET A 77 30.88 24.12 -23.76
CA MET A 77 30.79 23.05 -22.76
C MET A 77 30.89 23.56 -21.30
N ARG A 78 31.52 24.71 -21.06
CA ARG A 78 31.61 25.32 -19.72
C ARG A 78 30.36 26.13 -19.35
N PHE A 79 29.65 26.72 -20.31
CA PHE A 79 28.49 27.59 -20.07
C PHE A 79 27.13 26.95 -20.41
N GLN A 80 27.13 25.90 -21.22
CA GLN A 80 25.95 25.16 -21.63
C GLN A 80 25.71 24.01 -20.67
N ARG A 81 24.58 24.05 -19.96
CA ARG A 81 24.12 22.94 -19.14
C ARG A 81 22.86 22.36 -19.73
N THR A 82 22.85 21.04 -19.88
CA THR A 82 21.60 20.31 -20.11
C THR A 82 20.96 20.09 -18.76
N ILE A 83 19.79 20.70 -18.54
CA ILE A 83 18.97 20.47 -17.36
C ILE A 83 17.90 19.46 -17.74
N GLU A 84 17.80 18.39 -16.96
CA GLU A 84 16.71 17.44 -17.06
C GLU A 84 15.43 18.10 -16.54
N VAL A 85 14.35 18.01 -17.31
CA VAL A 85 13.02 18.47 -16.89
C VAL A 85 12.18 17.25 -16.54
N PRO A 86 11.80 17.07 -15.26
CA PRO A 86 11.05 15.89 -14.84
C PRO A 86 9.68 15.86 -15.52
N ALA A 87 9.27 14.66 -15.93
CA ALA A 87 7.91 14.42 -16.38
C ALA A 87 6.95 14.31 -15.20
N MET A 88 5.69 14.70 -15.41
CA MET A 88 4.66 14.48 -14.40
C MET A 88 4.25 13.01 -14.43
N ARG A 89 4.37 12.35 -13.28
CA ARG A 89 3.92 10.97 -13.10
C ARG A 89 2.39 10.89 -13.20
N GLY A 90 1.89 9.90 -13.93
CA GLY A 90 0.48 9.68 -14.19
C GLY A 90 -0.36 9.51 -12.91
N GLN A 91 -1.63 9.89 -12.99
CA GLN A 91 -2.57 9.82 -11.88
C GLN A 91 -3.17 8.42 -11.77
N ILE A 92 -3.48 8.00 -10.54
CA ILE A 92 -4.17 6.73 -10.28
C ILE A 92 -5.57 7.08 -9.80
N TYR A 93 -6.58 6.51 -10.44
CA TYR A 93 -7.99 6.72 -10.17
C TYR A 93 -8.66 5.45 -9.65
N ASP A 94 -9.69 5.63 -8.82
CA ASP A 94 -10.67 4.59 -8.51
C ASP A 94 -11.62 4.36 -9.70
N ARG A 95 -12.48 3.36 -9.62
CA ARG A 95 -13.40 2.98 -10.70
C ARG A 95 -14.38 4.08 -11.11
N ASN A 96 -14.62 5.05 -10.23
CA ASN A 96 -15.57 6.15 -10.35
C ASN A 96 -14.88 7.48 -10.72
N GLY A 97 -13.56 7.51 -10.90
CA GLY A 97 -12.79 8.71 -11.23
C GLY A 97 -12.27 9.51 -10.03
N THR A 98 -12.34 8.96 -8.82
CA THR A 98 -11.76 9.54 -7.60
C THR A 98 -10.24 9.36 -7.61
N LEU A 99 -9.48 10.39 -7.21
CA LEU A 99 -8.02 10.31 -7.17
C LEU A 99 -7.52 9.45 -5.99
N LEU A 100 -6.78 8.39 -6.32
CA LEU A 100 -6.05 7.54 -5.36
C LEU A 100 -4.59 7.97 -5.19
N ALA A 101 -3.97 8.47 -6.27
CA ALA A 101 -2.64 9.07 -6.23
C ALA A 101 -2.50 10.16 -7.28
N THR A 102 -1.85 11.26 -6.90
CA THR A 102 -1.60 12.39 -7.80
C THR A 102 -0.23 13.01 -7.55
N SER A 103 0.32 13.66 -8.58
CA SER A 103 1.60 14.35 -8.52
C SER A 103 1.35 15.85 -8.30
N VAL A 104 1.75 16.37 -7.15
CA VAL A 104 1.67 17.80 -6.83
C VAL A 104 3.01 18.45 -7.16
N THR A 105 2.99 19.66 -7.73
CA THR A 105 4.24 20.37 -8.02
C THR A 105 4.94 20.77 -6.73
N ALA A 106 6.24 20.54 -6.65
CA ALA A 106 7.07 20.80 -5.49
C ALA A 106 8.43 21.39 -5.93
N LYS A 107 9.25 21.83 -4.97
CA LYS A 107 10.63 22.27 -5.20
C LYS A 107 11.59 21.48 -4.31
N ALA A 108 12.74 21.09 -4.85
CA ALA A 108 13.89 20.74 -4.04
C ALA A 108 14.70 22.00 -3.74
N LEU A 109 14.98 22.23 -2.47
CA LEU A 109 15.86 23.30 -2.00
C LEU A 109 17.27 22.74 -1.82
N TRP A 110 18.26 23.40 -2.40
CA TRP A 110 19.65 22.97 -2.36
C TRP A 110 20.59 24.17 -2.31
N ILE A 111 21.81 23.92 -1.86
CA ILE A 111 22.82 24.95 -1.67
C ILE A 111 24.15 24.59 -2.30
N ILE A 112 24.94 25.61 -2.62
CA ILE A 112 26.38 25.53 -2.87
C ILE A 112 27.08 26.07 -1.62
N PRO A 113 27.54 25.21 -0.68
CA PRO A 113 28.05 25.65 0.62
C PRO A 113 29.13 26.74 0.58
N GLN A 114 29.97 26.76 -0.46
CA GLN A 114 31.04 27.75 -0.63
C GLN A 114 30.51 29.17 -0.92
N ASP A 115 29.30 29.28 -1.49
CA ASP A 115 28.69 30.55 -1.90
C ASP A 115 27.69 31.06 -0.86
N VAL A 116 27.38 30.25 0.17
CA VAL A 116 26.34 30.59 1.14
C VAL A 116 26.87 31.48 2.25
N LYS A 117 26.16 32.59 2.47
CA LYS A 117 26.28 33.44 3.65
C LYS A 117 24.94 33.48 4.36
N ILE A 118 24.87 32.91 5.57
CA ILE A 118 23.63 32.79 6.35
C ILE A 118 23.84 33.22 7.80
N THR A 119 22.86 33.93 8.38
CA THR A 119 22.86 34.29 9.80
C THR A 119 22.24 33.20 10.67
N THR A 120 22.54 33.20 11.97
CA THR A 120 21.92 32.26 12.92
C THR A 120 20.40 32.41 13.01
N SER A 121 19.85 33.61 12.78
CA SER A 121 18.39 33.82 12.77
C SER A 121 17.76 33.18 11.53
N GLN A 122 18.32 33.43 10.34
CA GLN A 122 17.87 32.82 9.08
C GLN A 122 17.90 31.29 9.16
N LEU A 123 18.97 30.72 9.74
CA LEU A 123 19.09 29.27 9.91
C LEU A 123 17.96 28.70 10.79
N LYS A 124 17.58 29.40 11.87
CA LYS A 124 16.46 29.00 12.75
C LYS A 124 15.11 29.12 12.03
N GLU A 125 14.95 30.14 11.20
CA GLU A 125 13.72 30.36 10.44
C GLU A 125 13.53 29.30 9.35
N ILE A 126 14.59 28.94 8.62
CA ILE A 126 14.59 27.82 7.67
C ILE A 126 14.30 26.51 8.40
N ALA A 127 14.91 26.26 9.55
CA ALA A 127 14.68 25.07 10.35
C ALA A 127 13.19 24.92 10.73
N LYS A 128 12.57 26.02 11.19
CA LYS A 128 11.15 26.06 11.54
C LYS A 128 10.26 25.86 10.30
N THR A 129 10.58 26.52 9.19
CA THR A 129 9.76 26.49 7.96
C THR A 129 9.83 25.13 7.27
N LEU A 130 11.00 24.51 7.26
CA LEU A 130 11.21 23.20 6.65
C LEU A 130 10.96 22.04 7.61
N ASP A 131 10.65 22.29 8.88
CA ASP A 131 10.54 21.25 9.92
C ASP A 131 11.76 20.31 9.92
N VAL A 132 12.95 20.91 9.98
CA VAL A 132 14.24 20.20 10.04
C VAL A 132 15.03 20.71 11.25
N PRO A 133 15.63 19.84 12.08
CA PRO A 133 16.42 20.29 13.21
C PRO A 133 17.57 21.23 12.80
N VAL A 134 17.74 22.33 13.55
CA VAL A 134 18.80 23.33 13.31
C VAL A 134 20.20 22.69 13.25
N SER A 135 20.43 21.67 14.07
CA SER A 135 21.70 20.92 14.12
C SER A 135 21.98 20.18 12.80
N GLU A 136 20.95 19.62 12.15
CA GLU A 136 21.07 18.94 10.86
C GLU A 136 21.34 19.96 9.74
N LEU A 137 20.59 21.07 9.71
CA LEU A 137 20.82 22.12 8.73
C LEU A 137 22.22 22.72 8.85
N ARG A 138 22.70 23.00 10.07
CA ARG A 138 24.07 23.52 10.29
C ARG A 138 25.13 22.60 9.69
N LYS A 139 24.97 21.27 9.80
CA LYS A 139 25.87 20.30 9.16
C LYS A 139 25.83 20.38 7.64
N LYS A 140 24.64 20.58 7.05
CA LYS A 140 24.47 20.73 5.60
C LYS A 140 25.13 22.01 5.08
N PHE A 141 24.96 23.14 5.77
CA PHE A 141 25.58 24.43 5.42
C PHE A 141 27.11 24.42 5.57
N ASN A 142 27.65 23.72 6.57
CA ASN A 142 29.11 23.60 6.77
C ASN A 142 29.76 22.47 5.97
N SER A 143 29.04 21.88 5.02
CA SER A 143 29.57 20.77 4.22
C SER A 143 30.67 21.22 3.27
N LYS A 144 31.70 20.40 3.08
CA LYS A 144 32.76 20.64 2.07
C LYS A 144 32.34 20.28 0.64
N ARG A 145 31.12 19.76 0.46
CA ARG A 145 30.60 19.36 -0.87
C ARG A 145 30.25 20.60 -1.69
N THR A 146 30.32 20.49 -3.01
CA THR A 146 29.92 21.56 -3.95
C THR A 146 28.42 21.68 -4.12
N PHE A 147 27.65 20.66 -3.71
CA PHE A 147 26.20 20.60 -3.82
C PHE A 147 25.61 19.83 -2.64
N VAL A 148 24.58 20.38 -1.99
CA VAL A 148 23.86 19.74 -0.89
C VAL A 148 22.36 20.07 -0.94
N TYR A 149 21.51 19.04 -0.93
CA TYR A 149 20.07 19.21 -0.72
C TYR A 149 19.78 19.60 0.74
N LEU A 150 19.06 20.70 0.94
CA LEU A 150 18.50 21.06 2.25
C LEU A 150 17.28 20.19 2.56
N LYS A 151 16.31 20.17 1.64
CA LYS A 151 15.10 19.35 1.68
C LYS A 151 14.56 19.17 0.26
N ARG A 152 14.11 17.96 -0.08
CA ARG A 152 13.50 17.63 -1.37
C ARG A 152 11.98 17.62 -1.27
N GLN A 153 11.29 17.69 -2.42
CA GLN A 153 9.83 17.61 -2.52
C GLN A 153 9.07 18.55 -1.57
N VAL A 154 9.54 19.79 -1.41
CA VAL A 154 8.90 20.80 -0.55
C VAL A 154 7.73 21.44 -1.30
N PRO A 155 6.52 21.55 -0.69
CA PRO A 155 5.41 22.30 -1.29
C PRO A 155 5.83 23.71 -1.70
N ILE A 156 5.29 24.20 -2.82
CA ILE A 156 5.72 25.47 -3.43
C ILE A 156 5.66 26.64 -2.45
N GLU A 157 4.55 26.78 -1.72
CA GLU A 157 4.35 27.86 -0.73
C GLU A 157 5.44 27.87 0.35
N THR A 158 5.81 26.69 0.85
CA THR A 158 6.85 26.54 1.87
C THR A 158 8.24 26.80 1.27
N ALA A 159 8.47 26.36 0.04
CA ALA A 159 9.73 26.59 -0.65
C ALA A 159 9.94 28.07 -0.98
N GLU A 160 8.89 28.79 -1.37
CA GLU A 160 8.94 30.21 -1.71
C GLU A 160 9.25 31.07 -0.49
N LYS A 161 8.63 30.80 0.66
CA LYS A 161 9.00 31.46 1.94
C LYS A 161 10.49 31.40 2.24
N VAL A 162 11.15 30.28 1.92
CA VAL A 162 12.60 30.11 2.13
C VAL A 162 13.42 30.82 1.04
N LEU A 163 12.94 30.83 -0.21
CA LEU A 163 13.60 31.51 -1.32
C LEU A 163 13.50 33.04 -1.21
N ASP A 164 12.40 33.56 -0.65
CA ASP A 164 12.14 34.99 -0.45
C ASP A 164 13.10 35.63 0.57
N MET A 165 13.77 34.80 1.38
CA MET A 165 14.88 35.25 2.25
C MET A 165 16.13 35.68 1.46
N LYS A 166 16.17 35.44 0.14
CA LYS A 166 17.22 35.87 -0.81
C LYS A 166 18.64 35.53 -0.35
N ILE A 167 18.81 34.31 0.20
CA ILE A 167 20.09 33.84 0.72
C ILE A 167 21.04 33.52 -0.45
N PRO A 168 22.24 34.11 -0.51
CA PRO A 168 23.22 33.77 -1.54
C PRO A 168 23.56 32.27 -1.53
N GLY A 169 23.70 31.66 -2.70
CA GLY A 169 24.02 30.23 -2.84
C GLY A 169 22.87 29.27 -2.55
N LEU A 170 21.68 29.75 -2.17
CA LEU A 170 20.45 28.97 -2.09
C LEU A 170 19.75 28.94 -3.46
N HIS A 171 19.42 27.73 -3.90
CA HIS A 171 18.78 27.48 -5.17
C HIS A 171 17.62 26.51 -5.02
N SER A 172 16.77 26.47 -6.05
CA SER A 172 15.69 25.49 -6.14
C SER A 172 15.65 24.82 -7.50
N THR A 173 15.16 23.59 -7.51
CA THR A 173 14.84 22.83 -8.72
C THR A 173 13.41 22.36 -8.63
N ARG A 174 12.67 22.39 -9.75
CA ARG A 174 11.31 21.86 -9.81
C ARG A 174 11.34 20.34 -9.61
N GLU A 175 10.51 19.84 -8.72
CA GLU A 175 10.26 18.42 -8.49
C GLU A 175 8.75 18.17 -8.41
N PHE A 176 8.35 16.92 -8.23
CA PHE A 176 6.99 16.55 -7.91
C PHE A 176 6.96 15.80 -6.58
N LEU A 177 5.96 16.11 -5.76
CA LEU A 177 5.62 15.37 -4.56
C LEU A 177 4.42 14.47 -4.89
N ARG A 178 4.56 13.18 -4.62
CA ARG A 178 3.45 12.23 -4.77
C ARG A 178 2.54 12.33 -3.55
N SER A 179 1.24 12.54 -3.78
CA SER A 179 0.19 12.69 -2.78
C SER A 179 -0.85 11.57 -2.90
N TYR A 180 -1.28 11.04 -1.76
CA TYR A 180 -2.21 9.91 -1.66
C TYR A 180 -3.42 10.30 -0.79
N PRO A 181 -4.55 10.72 -1.40
CA PRO A 181 -5.70 11.25 -0.66
C PRO A 181 -6.32 10.27 0.34
N ASP A 182 -6.44 8.99 -0.02
CA ASP A 182 -7.04 7.94 0.83
C ASP A 182 -6.08 7.43 1.94
N GLY A 183 -4.86 7.97 2.03
CA GLY A 183 -3.91 7.68 3.10
C GLY A 183 -3.72 6.17 3.35
N GLU A 184 -3.93 5.77 4.61
CA GLU A 184 -3.74 4.38 5.06
C GLU A 184 -4.70 3.38 4.41
N ALA A 185 -5.91 3.79 4.05
CA ALA A 185 -6.96 2.88 3.60
C ALA A 185 -6.64 2.22 2.25
N ALA A 186 -5.94 2.94 1.37
CA ALA A 186 -5.54 2.46 0.04
C ALA A 186 -4.03 2.25 -0.11
N ALA A 187 -3.23 2.52 0.93
CA ALA A 187 -1.76 2.54 0.87
C ALA A 187 -1.14 1.26 0.31
N GLN A 188 -1.63 0.09 0.72
CA GLN A 188 -1.09 -1.20 0.27
C GLN A 188 -1.59 -1.63 -1.12
N ILE A 189 -2.61 -0.95 -1.66
CA ILE A 189 -3.01 -1.11 -3.05
C ILE A 189 -2.18 -0.17 -3.91
N VAL A 190 -2.27 1.13 -3.63
CA VAL A 190 -1.63 2.15 -4.44
C VAL A 190 -0.11 2.01 -4.36
N GLY A 191 0.41 1.78 -3.16
CA GLY A 191 1.83 1.67 -2.88
C GLY A 191 2.45 3.03 -2.55
N LEU A 192 3.74 3.16 -2.84
CA LEU A 192 4.45 4.41 -2.68
C LEU A 192 5.57 4.57 -3.72
N THR A 193 5.98 5.81 -3.93
CA THR A 193 7.15 6.18 -4.73
C THR A 193 8.36 6.52 -3.86
N GLY A 194 9.55 6.41 -4.42
CA GLY A 194 10.79 6.90 -3.84
C GLY A 194 10.89 8.42 -3.79
N LEU A 195 12.04 8.92 -3.33
CA LEU A 195 12.39 10.34 -3.42
C LEU A 195 12.63 10.78 -4.87
N ASP A 196 13.03 9.84 -5.74
CA ASP A 196 13.28 10.10 -7.15
C ASP A 196 12.04 9.91 -8.03
N GLY A 197 10.88 9.62 -7.42
CA GLY A 197 9.60 9.48 -8.12
C GLY A 197 9.35 8.11 -8.76
N ASN A 198 10.28 7.16 -8.63
CA ASN A 198 10.10 5.77 -9.04
C ASN A 198 9.17 5.01 -8.08
N GLY A 199 8.27 4.19 -8.61
CA GLY A 199 7.43 3.30 -7.81
C GLY A 199 8.24 2.23 -7.08
N ILE A 200 7.94 2.03 -5.80
CA ILE A 200 8.65 1.07 -4.93
C ILE A 200 7.73 -0.06 -4.47
N GLU A 201 6.44 0.23 -4.29
CA GLU A 201 5.45 -0.74 -3.82
C GLU A 201 4.14 -0.61 -4.60
N GLY A 202 3.26 -1.60 -4.45
CA GLY A 202 1.88 -1.52 -4.95
C GLY A 202 1.74 -1.30 -6.46
N ILE A 203 0.67 -0.61 -6.84
CA ILE A 203 0.43 -0.19 -8.24
C ILE A 203 1.50 0.79 -8.72
N GLU A 204 2.07 1.62 -7.85
CA GLU A 204 3.19 2.49 -8.20
C GLU A 204 4.35 1.68 -8.79
N LEU A 205 4.71 0.54 -8.18
CA LEU A 205 5.71 -0.37 -8.73
C LEU A 205 5.18 -1.17 -9.92
N ALA A 206 3.99 -1.74 -9.79
CA ALA A 206 3.41 -2.64 -10.80
C ALA A 206 3.28 -1.97 -12.18
N ALA A 207 2.93 -0.69 -12.18
CA ALA A 207 2.67 0.09 -13.38
C ALA A 207 3.72 1.18 -13.61
N GLU A 208 4.93 1.03 -13.06
CA GLU A 208 6.01 2.02 -13.17
C GLU A 208 6.27 2.45 -14.62
N LYS A 209 6.29 1.49 -15.55
CA LYS A 209 6.51 1.75 -16.98
C LYS A 209 5.45 2.65 -17.62
N ARG A 210 4.22 2.61 -17.11
CA ARG A 210 3.08 3.42 -17.58
C ARG A 210 3.06 4.77 -16.86
N LEU A 211 3.23 4.76 -15.54
CA LEU A 211 3.08 5.92 -14.68
C LEU A 211 4.24 6.90 -14.75
N ALA A 212 5.49 6.47 -14.93
CA ALA A 212 6.67 7.34 -14.78
C ALA A 212 6.78 8.46 -15.83
N GLY A 213 6.25 8.25 -17.04
CA GLY A 213 6.50 9.14 -18.16
C GLY A 213 7.95 9.10 -18.64
N LYS A 214 8.37 10.07 -19.44
CA LYS A 214 9.75 10.22 -19.93
C LYS A 214 10.23 11.65 -19.69
N PRO A 215 11.33 11.84 -18.93
CA PRO A 215 11.86 13.18 -18.69
C PRO A 215 12.31 13.84 -19.99
N GLY A 216 12.16 15.17 -20.02
CA GLY A 216 12.65 16.03 -21.07
C GLY A 216 14.05 16.55 -20.75
N SER A 217 14.63 17.28 -21.69
CA SER A 217 15.91 17.97 -21.49
C SER A 217 15.88 19.34 -22.14
N ARG A 218 16.42 20.32 -21.41
CA ARG A 218 16.49 21.71 -21.84
C ARG A 218 17.93 22.18 -21.79
N ARG A 219 18.39 22.78 -22.88
CA ARG A 219 19.73 23.36 -22.98
C ARG A 219 19.64 24.80 -22.50
N VAL A 220 20.28 25.08 -21.37
CA VAL A 220 20.38 26.45 -20.84
C VAL A 220 21.82 26.94 -20.95
N MET A 221 22.00 28.17 -21.43
CA MET A 221 23.25 28.92 -21.26
C MET A 221 23.10 29.92 -20.13
N LYS A 222 24.04 29.92 -19.19
CA LYS A 222 24.07 30.86 -18.06
C LYS A 222 25.17 31.91 -18.26
N ASP A 223 24.84 33.18 -18.01
CA ASP A 223 25.85 34.26 -17.95
C ASP A 223 26.73 34.16 -16.68
N ARG A 224 27.76 35.01 -16.57
CA ARG A 224 28.66 35.08 -15.40
C ARG A 224 27.92 35.41 -14.08
N LEU A 225 26.67 35.87 -14.16
CA LEU A 225 25.80 36.23 -13.04
C LEU A 225 24.70 35.15 -12.80
N GLY A 226 24.75 34.03 -13.53
CA GLY A 226 23.85 32.88 -13.36
C GLY A 226 22.49 32.98 -14.05
N ARG A 227 22.24 34.05 -14.83
CA ARG A 227 20.97 34.28 -15.54
C ARG A 227 20.92 33.47 -16.83
N ILE A 228 19.75 32.92 -17.16
CA ILE A 228 19.54 32.09 -18.35
C ILE A 228 19.45 33.02 -19.58
N VAL A 229 20.36 32.86 -20.54
CA VAL A 229 20.49 33.71 -21.74
C VAL A 229 19.87 33.06 -22.97
N GLU A 230 19.94 31.74 -23.06
CA GLU A 230 19.36 30.95 -24.16
C GLU A 230 18.71 29.70 -23.57
N ASP A 231 17.50 29.41 -24.03
CA ASP A 231 16.62 28.41 -23.40
C ASP A 231 15.88 27.59 -24.47
N ALA A 232 16.57 26.57 -25.00
CA ALA A 232 16.06 25.73 -26.06
C ALA A 232 15.72 24.33 -25.55
N TRP A 233 14.53 23.83 -25.89
CA TRP A 233 14.19 22.42 -25.67
C TRP A 233 15.04 21.53 -26.56
N LEU A 234 15.71 20.56 -25.94
CA LEU A 234 16.36 19.47 -26.67
C LEU A 234 15.38 18.29 -26.81
N LYS A 235 14.55 18.08 -25.77
CA LYS A 235 13.46 17.10 -25.77
C LYS A 235 12.37 17.53 -24.77
N GLU A 236 11.11 17.56 -25.19
CA GLU A 236 10.02 17.84 -24.28
C GLU A 236 9.73 16.65 -23.34
N PRO A 237 9.36 16.90 -22.07
CA PRO A 237 8.95 15.84 -21.16
C PRO A 237 7.61 15.25 -21.60
N MET A 238 7.49 13.93 -21.58
CA MET A 238 6.23 13.22 -21.80
C MET A 238 5.69 12.76 -20.46
N ASN A 239 4.50 13.22 -20.09
CA ASN A 239 3.86 12.80 -18.85
C ASN A 239 3.52 11.30 -18.86
N GLY A 240 3.41 10.72 -17.67
CA GLY A 240 2.97 9.35 -17.50
C GLY A 240 1.50 9.16 -17.83
N GLU A 241 1.15 7.91 -18.15
CA GLU A 241 -0.22 7.49 -18.42
C GLU A 241 -1.03 7.44 -17.13
N ASN A 242 -2.28 7.90 -17.20
CA ASN A 242 -3.22 7.76 -16.09
C ASN A 242 -3.78 6.33 -16.04
N ILE A 243 -3.95 5.80 -14.83
CA ILE A 243 -4.43 4.44 -14.59
C ILE A 243 -5.73 4.49 -13.81
N THR A 244 -6.71 3.69 -14.23
CA THR A 244 -7.96 3.51 -13.50
C THR A 244 -8.03 2.10 -12.91
N LEU A 245 -8.18 2.02 -11.59
CA LEU A 245 -8.34 0.77 -10.87
C LEU A 245 -9.82 0.34 -10.81
N THR A 246 -10.05 -0.92 -10.47
CA THR A 246 -11.40 -1.46 -10.22
C THR A 246 -11.94 -1.14 -8.82
N ILE A 247 -11.07 -0.61 -7.95
CA ILE A 247 -11.38 -0.27 -6.57
C ILE A 247 -12.43 0.83 -6.51
N ASP A 248 -13.41 0.69 -5.61
CA ASP A 248 -14.31 1.79 -5.22
C ASP A 248 -13.78 2.40 -3.92
N SER A 249 -13.32 3.65 -3.95
CA SER A 249 -12.72 4.31 -2.77
C SER A 249 -13.68 4.37 -1.58
N ARG A 250 -14.99 4.48 -1.82
CA ARG A 250 -15.99 4.52 -0.73
C ARG A 250 -16.05 3.17 -0.03
N LEU A 251 -16.08 2.09 -0.81
CA LEU A 251 -16.09 0.73 -0.27
C LEU A 251 -14.76 0.37 0.38
N GLN A 252 -13.64 0.78 -0.21
CA GLN A 252 -12.29 0.56 0.32
C GLN A 252 -12.14 1.18 1.72
N ASN A 253 -12.54 2.44 1.89
CA ASN A 253 -12.50 3.13 3.17
C ASN A 253 -13.40 2.44 4.21
N LEU A 254 -14.65 2.10 3.83
CA LEU A 254 -15.57 1.35 4.71
C LEU A 254 -14.98 0.00 5.14
N ALA A 255 -14.34 -0.72 4.22
CA ALA A 255 -13.71 -2.01 4.49
C ALA A 255 -12.50 -1.87 5.42
N TYR A 256 -11.65 -0.85 5.20
CA TYR A 256 -10.49 -0.56 6.05
C TYR A 256 -10.92 -0.24 7.48
N GLU A 257 -11.86 0.67 7.66
CA GLU A 257 -12.34 1.05 8.99
C GLU A 257 -13.02 -0.12 9.73
N ALA A 258 -13.88 -0.88 9.04
CA ALA A 258 -14.56 -2.01 9.66
C ALA A 258 -13.59 -3.13 10.05
N LEU A 259 -12.59 -3.40 9.20
CA LEU A 259 -11.52 -4.34 9.51
C LEU A 259 -10.67 -3.86 10.69
N GLY A 260 -10.27 -2.59 10.71
CA GLY A 260 -9.48 -2.00 11.80
C GLY A 260 -10.21 -2.12 13.14
N ARG A 261 -11.48 -1.70 13.21
CA ARG A 261 -12.33 -1.88 14.39
C ARG A 261 -12.37 -3.34 14.84
N GLN A 262 -12.56 -4.27 13.91
CA GLN A 262 -12.65 -5.70 14.23
C GLN A 262 -11.32 -6.26 14.76
N VAL A 263 -10.19 -5.88 14.15
CA VAL A 263 -8.85 -6.30 14.59
C VAL A 263 -8.53 -5.75 15.97
N GLU A 264 -8.81 -4.47 16.23
CA GLU A 264 -8.60 -3.82 17.53
C GLU A 264 -9.48 -4.46 18.63
N ASN A 265 -10.77 -4.65 18.35
CA ASN A 265 -11.72 -5.27 19.29
C ASN A 265 -11.30 -6.68 19.71
N LEU A 266 -10.73 -7.45 18.78
CA LEU A 266 -10.25 -8.80 19.03
C LEU A 266 -8.80 -8.84 19.54
N LYS A 267 -8.14 -7.69 19.64
CA LYS A 267 -6.67 -7.57 19.84
C LYS A 267 -5.91 -8.53 18.92
N ALA A 268 -6.36 -8.64 17.67
CA ALA A 268 -5.74 -9.50 16.68
C ALA A 268 -4.43 -8.89 16.19
N LYS A 269 -3.53 -9.71 15.66
CA LYS A 269 -2.25 -9.26 15.09
C LYS A 269 -2.44 -8.50 13.77
N GLY A 270 -3.52 -8.79 13.07
CA GLY A 270 -3.89 -8.12 11.83
C GLY A 270 -5.07 -8.80 11.16
N GLY A 271 -5.40 -8.35 9.96
CA GLY A 271 -6.41 -8.98 9.14
C GLY A 271 -6.43 -8.43 7.72
N SER A 272 -7.28 -9.04 6.90
CA SER A 272 -7.49 -8.72 5.50
C SER A 272 -8.94 -8.94 5.12
N ILE A 273 -9.44 -8.12 4.20
CA ILE A 273 -10.74 -8.28 3.54
C ILE A 273 -10.58 -8.03 2.04
N VAL A 274 -11.19 -8.90 1.24
CA VAL A 274 -11.28 -8.76 -0.21
C VAL A 274 -12.74 -8.86 -0.62
N ILE A 275 -13.20 -7.89 -1.40
CA ILE A 275 -14.55 -7.87 -1.99
C ILE A 275 -14.38 -7.83 -3.50
N ALA A 276 -14.97 -8.78 -4.21
CA ALA A 276 -14.89 -8.91 -5.65
C ALA A 276 -16.28 -8.98 -6.28
N ASP A 277 -16.42 -8.44 -7.49
CA ASP A 277 -17.58 -8.62 -8.35
C ASP A 277 -17.43 -9.96 -9.10
N PRO A 278 -18.28 -10.97 -8.85
CA PRO A 278 -18.18 -12.24 -9.55
C PRO A 278 -18.50 -12.10 -11.04
N LYS A 279 -19.28 -11.11 -11.50
CA LYS A 279 -19.66 -10.99 -12.91
C LYS A 279 -18.50 -10.51 -13.77
N THR A 280 -17.74 -9.54 -13.27
CA THR A 280 -16.64 -8.92 -14.02
C THR A 280 -15.27 -9.47 -13.62
N GLY A 281 -15.11 -9.96 -12.38
CA GLY A 281 -13.80 -10.23 -11.80
C GLY A 281 -13.11 -8.99 -11.23
N ASP A 282 -13.82 -7.87 -11.10
CA ASP A 282 -13.29 -6.65 -10.50
C ASP A 282 -13.05 -6.84 -9.01
N ILE A 283 -11.85 -6.47 -8.54
CA ILE A 283 -11.61 -6.29 -7.11
C ILE A 283 -12.18 -4.93 -6.72
N LEU A 284 -13.24 -4.93 -5.91
CA LEU A 284 -13.95 -3.72 -5.49
C LEU A 284 -13.31 -3.07 -4.27
N ALA A 285 -12.81 -3.90 -3.35
CA ALA A 285 -12.04 -3.47 -2.19
C ALA A 285 -11.04 -4.56 -1.78
N LEU A 286 -9.87 -4.13 -1.32
CA LEU A 286 -8.79 -4.98 -0.80
C LEU A 286 -8.10 -4.23 0.34
N ALA A 287 -8.55 -4.44 1.57
CA ALA A 287 -8.01 -3.75 2.74
C ALA A 287 -7.26 -4.72 3.64
N ASN A 288 -6.15 -4.27 4.22
CA ASN A 288 -5.47 -4.97 5.30
C ASN A 288 -5.25 -4.02 6.48
N TYR A 289 -5.13 -4.61 7.67
CA TYR A 289 -4.82 -3.88 8.89
C TYR A 289 -3.78 -4.68 9.70
N PRO A 290 -2.75 -4.04 10.30
CA PRO A 290 -2.41 -2.62 10.17
C PRO A 290 -1.94 -2.23 8.76
N SER A 291 -2.07 -0.95 8.43
CA SER A 291 -1.58 -0.33 7.19
C SER A 291 -0.47 0.70 7.51
N PHE A 292 -0.20 1.63 6.61
CA PHE A 292 0.74 2.75 6.79
C PHE A 292 0.26 3.98 6.02
N ASP A 293 0.63 5.18 6.45
CA ASP A 293 0.36 6.41 5.69
C ASP A 293 1.49 6.65 4.66
N PRO A 294 1.22 6.56 3.35
CA PRO A 294 2.21 6.75 2.31
C PRO A 294 2.66 8.23 2.18
N ASN A 295 1.91 9.18 2.76
CA ASN A 295 2.32 10.58 2.85
C ASN A 295 3.32 10.82 3.99
N ASN A 296 3.38 9.94 5.00
CA ASN A 296 4.27 10.04 6.16
C ASN A 296 5.37 8.97 6.17
N ARG A 297 6.43 9.20 5.39
CA ARG A 297 7.54 8.25 5.20
C ARG A 297 8.33 7.92 6.48
N GLY A 298 8.34 8.81 7.47
CA GLY A 298 9.10 8.61 8.71
C GLY A 298 8.51 7.57 9.68
N LYS A 299 7.25 7.17 9.47
CA LYS A 299 6.52 6.24 10.36
C LYS A 299 6.19 4.89 9.70
N ILE A 300 6.74 4.61 8.52
CA ILE A 300 6.43 3.38 7.77
C ILE A 300 7.08 2.17 8.46
N SER A 301 6.25 1.23 8.91
CA SER A 301 6.70 -0.06 9.43
C SER A 301 6.68 -1.12 8.34
N ARG A 302 7.64 -2.07 8.34
CA ARG A 302 7.68 -3.18 7.37
C ARG A 302 6.41 -4.04 7.41
N THR A 303 5.81 -4.19 8.59
CA THR A 303 4.55 -4.93 8.76
C THR A 303 3.35 -4.21 8.16
N GLY A 304 3.35 -2.87 8.17
CA GLY A 304 2.28 -2.05 7.60
C GLY A 304 2.32 -2.03 6.07
N VAL A 305 3.49 -2.14 5.44
CA VAL A 305 3.59 -2.15 3.96
C VAL A 305 3.06 -3.44 3.33
N ARG A 306 3.08 -4.54 4.09
CA ARG A 306 2.77 -5.88 3.61
C ARG A 306 1.29 -6.02 3.21
N ASN A 307 1.02 -6.26 1.92
CA ASN A 307 -0.33 -6.57 1.44
C ASN A 307 -0.71 -8.03 1.73
N ARG A 308 -1.20 -8.27 2.94
CA ARG A 308 -1.49 -9.61 3.49
C ARG A 308 -2.47 -10.43 2.65
N ALA A 309 -3.48 -9.80 2.05
CA ALA A 309 -4.45 -10.49 1.21
C ALA A 309 -3.81 -11.20 0.00
N ILE A 310 -2.67 -10.66 -0.46
CA ILE A 310 -1.95 -11.10 -1.67
C ILE A 310 -0.72 -11.94 -1.33
N VAL A 311 0.01 -11.59 -0.26
CA VAL A 311 1.34 -12.18 0.02
C VAL A 311 1.36 -13.18 1.17
N ASP A 312 0.31 -13.23 2.00
CA ASP A 312 0.25 -14.16 3.13
C ASP A 312 -0.41 -15.45 2.69
N THR A 313 0.20 -16.58 3.04
CA THR A 313 -0.42 -17.89 2.86
C THR A 313 -0.85 -18.45 4.20
N TYR A 314 -2.03 -19.07 4.23
CA TYR A 314 -2.54 -19.78 5.40
C TYR A 314 -3.24 -21.07 4.98
N GLU A 315 -3.46 -21.97 5.93
CA GLU A 315 -4.30 -23.14 5.70
C GLU A 315 -5.79 -22.71 5.75
N PRO A 316 -6.55 -22.87 4.65
CA PRO A 316 -7.92 -22.35 4.56
C PRO A 316 -8.92 -23.05 5.49
N GLY A 317 -8.55 -24.24 6.00
CA GLY A 317 -9.41 -25.05 6.86
C GLY A 317 -10.78 -25.28 6.22
N SER A 318 -11.83 -25.15 7.03
CA SER A 318 -13.21 -25.45 6.59
C SER A 318 -13.70 -24.66 5.38
N THR A 319 -13.09 -23.53 5.02
CA THR A 319 -13.42 -22.79 3.79
C THR A 319 -13.09 -23.57 2.50
N MET A 320 -12.28 -24.64 2.60
CA MET A 320 -11.95 -25.55 1.50
C MET A 320 -13.02 -26.63 1.23
N LYS A 321 -13.82 -27.00 2.24
CA LYS A 321 -14.80 -28.11 2.13
C LYS A 321 -15.77 -27.98 0.96
N PRO A 322 -16.29 -26.78 0.62
CA PRO A 322 -17.19 -26.62 -0.51
C PRO A 322 -16.60 -27.15 -1.82
N PHE A 323 -15.30 -27.00 -2.07
CA PHE A 323 -14.65 -27.47 -3.30
C PHE A 323 -14.52 -29.00 -3.33
N SER A 324 -14.17 -29.62 -2.20
CA SER A 324 -14.11 -31.09 -2.07
C SER A 324 -15.47 -31.74 -2.30
N VAL A 325 -16.52 -31.16 -1.71
CA VAL A 325 -17.88 -31.65 -1.86
C VAL A 325 -18.40 -31.40 -3.28
N ALA A 326 -18.12 -30.23 -3.86
CA ALA A 326 -18.45 -29.92 -5.25
C ALA A 326 -17.81 -30.91 -6.22
N ALA A 327 -16.54 -31.27 -6.02
CA ALA A 327 -15.87 -32.30 -6.82
C ALA A 327 -16.58 -33.66 -6.70
N GLY A 328 -16.98 -34.08 -5.49
CA GLY A 328 -17.74 -35.32 -5.31
C GLY A 328 -19.12 -35.31 -5.99
N LEU A 329 -19.79 -34.16 -6.03
CA LEU A 329 -21.05 -33.95 -6.75
C LEU A 329 -20.85 -34.00 -8.28
N GLU A 330 -19.83 -33.31 -8.78
CA GLU A 330 -19.51 -33.23 -10.21
C GLU A 330 -19.14 -34.61 -10.78
N GLU A 331 -18.35 -35.38 -10.02
CA GLU A 331 -17.99 -36.76 -10.33
C GLU A 331 -19.14 -37.77 -10.10
N LYS A 332 -20.34 -37.28 -9.76
CA LYS A 332 -21.55 -38.07 -9.48
C LYS A 332 -21.35 -39.16 -8.42
N LYS A 333 -20.37 -38.99 -7.52
CA LYS A 333 -20.09 -39.92 -6.41
C LYS A 333 -21.09 -39.76 -5.27
N VAL A 334 -21.68 -38.58 -5.15
CA VAL A 334 -22.67 -38.25 -4.11
C VAL A 334 -23.75 -37.34 -4.66
N THR A 335 -24.84 -37.21 -3.90
CA THR A 335 -25.90 -36.21 -4.08
C THR A 335 -26.03 -35.40 -2.79
N PRO A 336 -26.71 -34.24 -2.79
CA PRO A 336 -26.93 -33.45 -1.57
C PRO A 336 -27.60 -34.21 -0.42
N ASN A 337 -28.32 -35.30 -0.74
CA ASN A 337 -29.06 -36.14 0.21
C ASN A 337 -28.36 -37.46 0.54
N THR A 338 -27.22 -37.78 -0.10
CA THR A 338 -26.45 -38.98 0.22
C THR A 338 -26.03 -38.95 1.69
N LEU A 339 -26.35 -40.02 2.41
CA LEU A 339 -26.15 -40.13 3.85
C LEU A 339 -24.80 -40.79 4.16
N PHE A 340 -24.03 -40.18 5.06
CA PHE A 340 -22.78 -40.74 5.57
C PHE A 340 -22.90 -40.98 7.07
N GLN A 341 -22.48 -42.16 7.51
CA GLN A 341 -22.19 -42.41 8.92
C GLN A 341 -20.98 -41.55 9.31
N ILE A 342 -21.07 -40.75 10.37
CA ILE A 342 -20.01 -39.83 10.80
C ILE A 342 -19.28 -40.42 12.01
N GLY A 343 -20.00 -40.63 13.11
CA GLY A 343 -19.43 -41.20 14.33
C GLY A 343 -18.56 -40.21 15.11
N ARG A 344 -17.70 -40.73 15.98
CA ARG A 344 -16.82 -39.90 16.84
C ARG A 344 -15.50 -39.53 16.17
N SER A 345 -14.91 -40.47 15.45
CA SER A 345 -13.61 -40.28 14.79
C SER A 345 -13.48 -41.19 13.56
N MET A 346 -12.59 -40.80 12.66
CA MET A 346 -12.14 -41.59 11.52
C MET A 346 -10.64 -41.83 11.65
N SER A 347 -10.22 -43.08 11.79
CA SER A 347 -8.82 -43.46 12.05
C SER A 347 -8.04 -43.74 10.77
N PHE A 348 -6.79 -43.29 10.75
CA PHE A 348 -5.79 -43.54 9.70
C PHE A 348 -4.49 -43.98 10.37
N GLY A 349 -4.37 -45.28 10.66
CA GLY A 349 -3.27 -45.79 11.48
C GLY A 349 -3.25 -45.11 12.86
N ARG A 350 -2.13 -44.47 13.20
CA ARG A 350 -1.96 -43.72 14.48
C ARG A 350 -2.64 -42.35 14.52
N HIS A 351 -3.11 -41.84 13.40
CA HIS A 351 -3.75 -40.53 13.30
C HIS A 351 -5.27 -40.68 13.27
N SER A 352 -6.00 -39.70 13.78
CA SER A 352 -7.47 -39.69 13.71
C SER A 352 -7.99 -38.31 13.34
N ILE A 353 -9.12 -38.29 12.64
CA ILE A 353 -9.86 -37.09 12.26
C ILE A 353 -11.13 -37.06 13.07
N GLY A 354 -11.41 -35.91 13.68
CA GLY A 354 -12.61 -35.66 14.49
C GLY A 354 -13.36 -34.43 14.03
N ASP A 355 -14.64 -34.40 14.40
CA ASP A 355 -15.51 -33.23 14.24
C ASP A 355 -15.66 -32.48 15.57
N SER A 356 -16.00 -31.18 15.50
CA SER A 356 -16.22 -30.36 16.70
C SER A 356 -17.47 -30.76 17.48
N HIS A 357 -18.44 -31.38 16.81
CA HIS A 357 -19.67 -31.89 17.42
C HIS A 357 -19.95 -33.29 16.91
N TYR A 358 -20.43 -34.15 17.81
CA TYR A 358 -20.83 -35.51 17.44
C TYR A 358 -22.08 -35.47 16.56
N SER A 359 -22.05 -36.24 15.48
CA SER A 359 -23.22 -36.62 14.69
C SER A 359 -23.16 -38.11 14.41
N LYS A 360 -24.29 -38.81 14.52
CA LYS A 360 -24.35 -40.22 14.12
C LYS A 360 -24.19 -40.34 12.61
N GLU A 361 -25.00 -39.58 11.88
CA GLU A 361 -25.04 -39.54 10.43
C GLU A 361 -25.37 -38.13 9.94
N LEU A 362 -24.89 -37.80 8.75
CA LEU A 362 -25.16 -36.53 8.08
C LEU A 362 -25.37 -36.76 6.59
N THR A 363 -26.30 -36.04 5.99
CA THR A 363 -26.36 -35.90 4.53
C THR A 363 -25.19 -35.04 4.05
N VAL A 364 -24.88 -35.06 2.75
CA VAL A 364 -23.89 -34.13 2.16
C VAL A 364 -24.22 -32.66 2.45
N SER A 365 -25.51 -32.30 2.41
CA SER A 365 -25.96 -30.98 2.87
C SER A 365 -25.62 -30.71 4.35
N GLY A 366 -25.88 -31.71 5.22
CA GLY A 366 -25.53 -31.65 6.64
C GLY A 366 -24.02 -31.55 6.89
N ILE A 367 -23.20 -32.22 6.07
CA ILE A 367 -21.73 -32.15 6.13
C ILE A 367 -21.25 -30.71 5.94
N ILE A 368 -21.79 -29.99 4.94
CA ILE A 368 -21.45 -28.58 4.71
C ILE A 368 -22.02 -27.69 5.82
N GLN A 369 -23.29 -27.89 6.19
CA GLN A 369 -23.99 -27.08 7.21
C GLN A 369 -23.31 -27.14 8.58
N GLN A 370 -22.98 -28.35 9.05
CA GLN A 370 -22.34 -28.61 10.35
C GLN A 370 -20.82 -28.62 10.29
N SER A 371 -20.24 -28.45 9.10
CA SER A 371 -18.79 -28.43 8.90
C SER A 371 -18.11 -29.74 9.34
N SER A 372 -18.62 -30.90 8.95
CA SER A 372 -18.01 -32.20 9.31
C SER A 372 -16.71 -32.45 8.52
N ASN A 373 -15.58 -32.57 9.23
CA ASN A 373 -14.29 -33.00 8.67
C ASN A 373 -14.35 -34.46 8.25
N ILE A 374 -14.95 -35.32 9.08
CA ILE A 374 -15.10 -36.75 8.79
C ILE A 374 -15.93 -36.95 7.52
N GLY A 375 -17.09 -36.30 7.44
CA GLY A 375 -17.97 -36.39 6.28
C GLY A 375 -17.29 -35.88 5.01
N THR A 376 -16.61 -34.73 5.07
CA THR A 376 -15.86 -34.21 3.91
C THR A 376 -14.75 -35.17 3.48
N SER A 377 -14.03 -35.77 4.43
CA SER A 377 -12.98 -36.76 4.17
C SER A 377 -13.55 -38.01 3.49
N LYS A 378 -14.72 -38.48 3.92
CA LYS A 378 -15.41 -39.61 3.29
C LYS A 378 -15.81 -39.32 1.86
N VAL A 379 -16.37 -38.14 1.58
CA VAL A 379 -16.66 -37.70 0.20
C VAL A 379 -15.39 -37.66 -0.64
N ALA A 380 -14.31 -37.07 -0.11
CA ALA A 380 -13.04 -36.96 -0.81
C ALA A 380 -12.43 -38.32 -1.17
N LEU A 381 -12.51 -39.30 -0.27
CA LEU A 381 -11.96 -40.65 -0.45
C LEU A 381 -12.77 -41.52 -1.42
N LEU A 382 -13.94 -41.07 -1.88
CA LEU A 382 -14.65 -41.69 -3.02
C LEU A 382 -14.00 -41.35 -4.37
N MET A 383 -13.08 -40.38 -4.38
CA MET A 383 -12.32 -39.95 -5.56
C MET A 383 -10.87 -40.42 -5.45
N THR A 384 -10.19 -40.56 -6.59
CA THR A 384 -8.73 -40.75 -6.60
C THR A 384 -8.02 -39.45 -6.22
N PRO A 385 -6.79 -39.50 -5.68
CA PRO A 385 -5.99 -38.31 -5.42
C PRO A 385 -5.84 -37.39 -6.63
N GLN A 386 -5.69 -37.97 -7.83
CA GLN A 386 -5.52 -37.24 -9.08
C GLN A 386 -6.76 -36.44 -9.46
N VAL A 387 -7.95 -37.03 -9.31
CA VAL A 387 -9.22 -36.34 -9.58
C VAL A 387 -9.38 -35.14 -8.66
N MET A 388 -9.23 -35.34 -7.34
CA MET A 388 -9.35 -34.26 -6.36
C MET A 388 -8.31 -33.16 -6.59
N TRP A 389 -7.05 -33.53 -6.85
CA TRP A 389 -5.98 -32.58 -7.17
C TRP A 389 -6.31 -31.75 -8.42
N SER A 390 -6.86 -32.37 -9.46
CA SER A 390 -7.20 -31.68 -10.71
C SER A 390 -8.25 -30.57 -10.51
N TYR A 391 -9.20 -30.75 -9.59
CA TYR A 391 -10.16 -29.69 -9.24
C TYR A 391 -9.48 -28.54 -8.51
N TYR A 392 -8.58 -28.82 -7.55
CA TYR A 392 -7.83 -27.79 -6.85
C TYR A 392 -6.90 -27.01 -7.78
N ASP A 393 -6.27 -27.70 -8.72
CA ASP A 393 -5.43 -27.10 -9.76
C ASP A 393 -6.26 -26.21 -10.69
N LYS A 394 -7.43 -26.69 -11.16
CA LYS A 394 -8.38 -25.89 -11.96
C LYS A 394 -8.89 -24.64 -11.22
N LEU A 395 -9.01 -24.69 -9.89
CA LEU A 395 -9.35 -23.54 -9.05
C LEU A 395 -8.16 -22.57 -8.86
N GLY A 396 -6.99 -22.89 -9.39
CA GLY A 396 -5.79 -22.08 -9.33
C GLY A 396 -4.99 -22.20 -8.02
N PHE A 397 -5.28 -23.18 -7.17
CA PHE A 397 -4.49 -23.41 -5.96
C PHE A 397 -3.12 -23.98 -6.32
N GLY A 398 -2.06 -23.40 -5.75
CA GLY A 398 -0.68 -23.73 -6.11
C GLY A 398 -0.11 -22.89 -7.26
N HIS A 399 -0.89 -21.97 -7.84
CA HIS A 399 -0.47 -21.05 -8.90
C HIS A 399 -0.59 -19.59 -8.45
N SER A 400 0.41 -18.77 -8.80
CA SER A 400 0.38 -17.33 -8.49
C SER A 400 -0.70 -16.64 -9.34
N PRO A 401 -1.65 -15.91 -8.74
CA PRO A 401 -2.72 -15.27 -9.49
C PRO A 401 -2.19 -14.05 -10.26
N GLN A 402 -2.62 -13.92 -11.53
CA GLN A 402 -2.15 -12.89 -12.45
C GLN A 402 -2.98 -11.60 -12.34
N ILE A 403 -3.02 -11.00 -11.15
CA ILE A 403 -3.89 -9.85 -10.85
C ILE A 403 -3.32 -8.49 -11.27
N GLY A 404 -2.08 -8.47 -11.76
CA GLY A 404 -1.39 -7.23 -12.11
C GLY A 404 -0.72 -6.52 -10.92
N PHE A 405 -0.43 -7.26 -9.85
CA PHE A 405 0.18 -6.77 -8.62
C PHE A 405 1.44 -7.57 -8.29
N PRO A 406 2.55 -6.93 -7.87
CA PRO A 406 3.80 -7.63 -7.57
C PRO A 406 3.67 -8.50 -6.31
N GLY A 407 4.40 -9.62 -6.28
CA GLY A 407 4.53 -10.44 -5.06
C GLY A 407 3.33 -11.34 -4.74
N ALA A 408 2.39 -11.53 -5.66
CA ALA A 408 1.30 -12.50 -5.49
C ALA A 408 1.84 -13.91 -5.26
N VAL A 409 1.49 -14.50 -4.11
CA VAL A 409 1.96 -15.85 -3.76
C VAL A 409 1.12 -16.93 -4.42
N ALA A 410 1.78 -18.03 -4.77
CA ALA A 410 1.13 -19.20 -5.35
C ALA A 410 0.39 -20.08 -4.33
N GLY A 411 0.68 -19.92 -3.03
CA GLY A 411 0.31 -20.89 -2.03
C GLY A 411 1.08 -22.20 -2.21
N ARG A 412 0.51 -23.32 -1.75
CA ARG A 412 1.12 -24.65 -1.90
C ARG A 412 0.06 -25.72 -2.05
N LEU A 413 0.06 -26.38 -3.21
CA LEU A 413 -0.66 -27.62 -3.48
C LEU A 413 0.34 -28.71 -3.86
N ARG A 414 0.43 -29.78 -3.07
CA ARG A 414 1.40 -30.86 -3.32
C ARG A 414 0.94 -31.74 -4.51
N PRO A 415 1.85 -32.28 -5.34
CA PRO A 415 1.48 -33.20 -6.41
C PRO A 415 0.75 -34.45 -5.92
N ALA A 416 -0.30 -34.87 -6.63
CA ALA A 416 -1.18 -35.98 -6.24
C ALA A 416 -0.48 -37.33 -6.05
N LYS A 417 0.60 -37.60 -6.82
CA LYS A 417 1.33 -38.88 -6.81
C LYS A 417 1.84 -39.27 -5.42
N ASN A 418 2.10 -38.29 -4.56
CA ASN A 418 2.71 -38.50 -3.24
C ASN A 418 1.69 -38.50 -2.10
N TRP A 419 0.38 -38.48 -2.41
CA TRP A 419 -0.66 -38.38 -1.39
C TRP A 419 -0.98 -39.75 -0.81
N ARG A 420 -0.86 -39.88 0.50
CA ARG A 420 -1.46 -40.97 1.28
C ARG A 420 -2.94 -40.66 1.54
N PRO A 421 -3.77 -41.65 1.88
CA PRO A 421 -5.19 -41.44 2.16
C PRO A 421 -5.47 -40.37 3.23
N ILE A 422 -4.66 -40.34 4.31
CA ILE A 422 -4.77 -39.30 5.35
C ILE A 422 -4.49 -37.89 4.81
N GLU A 423 -3.59 -37.76 3.84
CA GLU A 423 -3.24 -36.45 3.25
C GLU A 423 -4.36 -35.95 2.33
N GLN A 424 -4.93 -36.84 1.52
CA GLN A 424 -6.14 -36.53 0.73
C GLN A 424 -7.29 -36.11 1.66
N ALA A 425 -7.50 -36.85 2.75
CA ALA A 425 -8.50 -36.52 3.76
C ALA A 425 -8.25 -35.13 4.38
N THR A 426 -7.04 -34.83 4.85
CA THR A 426 -6.72 -33.53 5.49
C THR A 426 -6.87 -32.37 4.52
N MET A 427 -6.43 -32.54 3.27
CA MET A 427 -6.58 -31.50 2.24
C MET A 427 -8.04 -31.26 1.88
N SER A 428 -8.93 -32.24 2.07
CA SER A 428 -10.37 -32.07 1.77
C SER A 428 -11.06 -31.03 2.64
N TYR A 429 -10.57 -30.85 3.87
CA TYR A 429 -11.03 -29.84 4.81
C TYR A 429 -9.96 -28.77 5.09
N GLY A 430 -9.00 -28.60 4.17
CA GLY A 430 -8.14 -27.43 4.10
C GLY A 430 -6.87 -27.45 4.94
N HIS A 431 -6.36 -28.63 5.32
CA HIS A 431 -5.05 -28.80 5.97
C HIS A 431 -4.06 -29.53 5.07
N GLY A 432 -2.79 -29.10 5.08
CA GLY A 432 -1.76 -29.60 4.16
C GLY A 432 -1.78 -28.93 2.78
N VAL A 433 -2.57 -27.87 2.63
CA VAL A 433 -2.65 -26.94 1.49
C VAL A 433 -2.60 -25.52 2.02
N THR A 434 -1.88 -24.62 1.36
CA THR A 434 -1.87 -23.20 1.74
C THR A 434 -2.33 -22.33 0.57
N VAL A 435 -3.08 -21.29 0.89
CA VAL A 435 -3.66 -20.34 -0.08
C VAL A 435 -3.51 -18.91 0.43
N SER A 436 -3.54 -17.94 -0.47
CA SER A 436 -3.79 -16.53 -0.11
C SER A 436 -5.29 -16.26 0.01
N LEU A 437 -5.65 -15.18 0.72
CA LEU A 437 -7.06 -14.77 0.82
C LEU A 437 -7.63 -14.44 -0.56
N LEU A 438 -6.83 -13.82 -1.42
CA LEU A 438 -7.22 -13.51 -2.79
C LEU A 438 -7.52 -14.76 -3.62
N GLN A 439 -6.67 -15.80 -3.54
CA GLN A 439 -6.96 -17.09 -4.18
C GLN A 439 -8.25 -17.69 -3.64
N GLN A 440 -8.49 -17.56 -2.33
CA GLN A 440 -9.71 -18.06 -1.72
C GLN A 440 -10.96 -17.35 -2.26
N VAL A 441 -10.92 -16.03 -2.42
CA VAL A 441 -12.02 -15.24 -3.03
C VAL A 441 -12.22 -15.61 -4.50
N ARG A 442 -11.13 -15.70 -5.29
CA ARG A 442 -11.20 -16.13 -6.69
C ARG A 442 -11.87 -17.48 -6.83
N ALA A 443 -11.49 -18.47 -6.02
CA ALA A 443 -12.08 -19.80 -6.06
C ALA A 443 -13.59 -19.77 -5.72
N TYR A 444 -14.04 -18.93 -4.77
CA TYR A 444 -15.48 -18.82 -4.45
C TYR A 444 -16.32 -18.21 -5.57
N THR A 445 -15.71 -17.52 -6.56
CA THR A 445 -16.44 -17.06 -7.75
C THR A 445 -17.10 -18.21 -8.51
N VAL A 446 -16.55 -19.42 -8.42
CA VAL A 446 -17.09 -20.62 -9.09
C VAL A 446 -18.52 -20.95 -8.66
N PHE A 447 -18.85 -20.74 -7.39
CA PHE A 447 -20.21 -20.95 -6.88
C PHE A 447 -21.10 -19.75 -7.21
N ALA A 448 -20.51 -18.57 -7.30
CA ALA A 448 -21.21 -17.35 -7.68
C ALA A 448 -21.56 -17.27 -9.17
N ARG A 449 -20.85 -18.02 -10.04
CA ARG A 449 -20.93 -17.94 -11.50
C ARG A 449 -21.26 -19.29 -12.18
N ASP A 450 -22.23 -20.01 -11.66
CA ASP A 450 -22.72 -21.26 -12.27
C ASP A 450 -21.62 -22.29 -12.60
N GLY A 451 -20.52 -22.30 -11.86
CA GLY A 451 -19.46 -23.28 -11.98
C GLY A 451 -18.27 -22.87 -12.86
N ASP A 452 -18.27 -21.68 -13.46
CA ASP A 452 -17.06 -21.11 -14.08
C ASP A 452 -16.29 -20.18 -13.13
N MET A 453 -14.98 -20.11 -13.28
CA MET A 453 -14.09 -19.29 -12.47
C MET A 453 -13.52 -18.17 -13.33
N ILE A 454 -13.63 -16.94 -12.84
CA ILE A 454 -13.10 -15.75 -13.50
C ILE A 454 -11.79 -15.32 -12.86
N GLU A 455 -10.90 -14.70 -13.64
CA GLU A 455 -9.71 -14.03 -13.08
C GLU A 455 -10.09 -12.76 -12.35
N LEU A 456 -9.48 -12.55 -11.19
CA LEU A 456 -9.61 -11.29 -10.47
C LEU A 456 -8.61 -10.27 -10.99
N SER A 457 -9.01 -9.01 -11.05
CA SER A 457 -8.11 -7.93 -11.47
C SER A 457 -8.36 -6.64 -10.72
N ILE A 458 -7.28 -5.87 -10.60
CA ILE A 458 -7.29 -4.53 -10.03
C ILE A 458 -7.31 -3.43 -11.10
N TYR A 459 -7.05 -3.78 -12.36
CA TYR A 459 -7.04 -2.85 -13.50
C TYR A 459 -8.38 -2.86 -14.22
N LYS A 460 -8.94 -1.66 -14.46
CA LYS A 460 -10.19 -1.51 -15.21
C LYS A 460 -10.00 -1.77 -16.71
N ASP A 461 -8.83 -1.44 -17.23
CA ASP A 461 -8.40 -1.57 -18.63
C ASP A 461 -7.78 -2.94 -18.97
N ARG A 462 -8.10 -3.98 -18.19
CA ARG A 462 -7.55 -5.32 -18.44
C ARG A 462 -8.07 -5.94 -19.74
N ALA A 463 -7.26 -6.80 -20.34
CA ALA A 463 -7.74 -7.70 -21.38
C ALA A 463 -8.73 -8.71 -20.80
N TYR A 464 -9.85 -8.91 -21.50
CA TYR A 464 -10.79 -9.96 -21.17
C TYR A 464 -10.11 -11.34 -21.29
N ARG A 465 -10.37 -12.21 -20.32
CA ARG A 465 -9.94 -13.60 -20.33
C ARG A 465 -11.18 -14.46 -20.16
N GLU A 466 -11.31 -15.46 -21.02
CA GLU A 466 -12.42 -16.39 -20.95
C GLU A 466 -12.45 -17.09 -19.57
N PRO A 467 -13.60 -17.08 -18.88
CA PRO A 467 -13.78 -17.83 -17.65
C PRO A 467 -13.50 -19.32 -17.85
N GLN A 468 -12.83 -19.94 -16.88
CA GLN A 468 -12.55 -21.36 -16.92
C GLN A 468 -13.68 -22.14 -16.25
N ARG A 469 -14.37 -23.00 -16.99
CA ARG A 469 -15.38 -23.92 -16.43
C ARG A 469 -14.71 -24.94 -15.50
N VAL A 470 -15.13 -25.00 -14.24
CA VAL A 470 -14.63 -25.96 -13.24
C VAL A 470 -15.70 -26.98 -12.85
N TYR A 471 -16.93 -26.50 -12.63
CA TYR A 471 -18.09 -27.32 -12.28
C TYR A 471 -19.25 -27.04 -13.24
N SER A 472 -20.19 -27.97 -13.35
CA SER A 472 -21.45 -27.72 -14.04
C SER A 472 -22.33 -26.70 -13.29
N ALA A 473 -23.21 -26.02 -14.01
CA ALA A 473 -24.21 -25.11 -13.41
C ALA A 473 -25.08 -25.81 -12.36
N LYS A 474 -25.38 -27.10 -12.58
CA LYS A 474 -26.12 -27.94 -11.63
C LYS A 474 -25.36 -28.11 -10.31
N THR A 475 -24.09 -28.48 -10.37
CA THR A 475 -23.25 -28.64 -9.17
C THR A 475 -23.09 -27.32 -8.43
N ALA A 476 -22.83 -26.22 -9.16
CA ALA A 476 -22.73 -24.89 -8.56
C ALA A 476 -24.05 -24.48 -7.86
N GLY A 477 -25.20 -24.71 -8.50
CA GLY A 477 -26.52 -24.46 -7.92
C GLY A 477 -26.74 -25.26 -6.62
N GLN A 478 -26.47 -26.57 -6.63
CA GLN A 478 -26.56 -27.40 -5.43
C GLN A 478 -25.64 -26.92 -4.31
N MET A 479 -24.42 -26.47 -4.64
CA MET A 479 -23.50 -25.89 -3.67
C MET A 479 -24.01 -24.56 -3.11
N ARG A 480 -24.64 -23.70 -3.92
CA ARG A 480 -25.27 -22.46 -3.44
C ARG A 480 -26.33 -22.74 -2.39
N ASP A 481 -27.21 -23.71 -2.64
CA ASP A 481 -28.26 -24.08 -1.70
C ASP A 481 -27.69 -24.62 -0.38
N MET A 482 -26.64 -25.45 -0.45
CA MET A 482 -25.98 -25.98 0.75
C MET A 482 -25.21 -24.91 1.52
N LEU A 483 -24.55 -23.97 0.83
CA LEU A 483 -23.81 -22.88 1.47
C LEU A 483 -24.74 -21.84 2.09
N ALA A 484 -25.92 -21.60 1.52
CA ALA A 484 -26.95 -20.75 2.13
C ALA A 484 -27.38 -21.31 3.50
N LYS A 485 -27.55 -22.63 3.62
CA LYS A 485 -27.89 -23.29 4.91
C LYS A 485 -26.84 -23.09 6.01
N VAL A 486 -25.59 -22.76 5.66
CA VAL A 486 -24.52 -22.51 6.66
C VAL A 486 -24.76 -21.21 7.43
N VAL A 487 -25.34 -20.19 6.78
CA VAL A 487 -25.61 -18.89 7.40
C VAL A 487 -27.02 -18.81 8.01
N GLU A 488 -27.85 -19.82 7.79
CA GLU A 488 -29.16 -19.95 8.42
C GLU A 488 -29.10 -20.56 9.83
N LYS A 489 -30.24 -20.53 10.53
CA LYS A 489 -30.37 -21.11 11.87
C LYS A 489 -29.95 -22.58 11.86
N GLY A 490 -29.05 -22.96 12.79
CA GLY A 490 -28.48 -24.31 12.87
C GLY A 490 -27.19 -24.51 12.06
N GLY A 491 -26.81 -23.56 11.21
CA GLY A 491 -25.53 -23.58 10.51
C GLY A 491 -24.37 -22.97 11.32
N THR A 492 -23.13 -23.35 11.00
CA THR A 492 -21.93 -22.85 11.71
C THR A 492 -21.64 -21.37 11.49
N GLY A 493 -22.25 -20.76 10.47
CA GLY A 493 -22.02 -19.38 10.04
C GLY A 493 -23.16 -18.41 10.33
N PHE A 494 -24.08 -18.73 11.25
CA PHE A 494 -25.29 -17.92 11.50
C PHE A 494 -25.07 -16.41 11.67
N ARG A 495 -23.93 -16.01 12.27
CA ARG A 495 -23.56 -14.59 12.45
C ARG A 495 -23.20 -13.85 11.16
N ALA A 496 -23.09 -14.55 10.03
CA ALA A 496 -22.91 -13.99 8.71
C ALA A 496 -24.24 -13.72 7.99
N ARG A 497 -25.40 -14.00 8.62
CA ARG A 497 -26.71 -13.62 8.08
C ARG A 497 -26.77 -12.11 7.92
N VAL A 498 -27.32 -11.67 6.79
CA VAL A 498 -27.45 -10.26 6.42
C VAL A 498 -28.92 -9.91 6.46
N GLU A 499 -29.28 -8.85 7.18
CA GLU A 499 -30.67 -8.38 7.19
C GLU A 499 -31.06 -7.85 5.80
N GLY A 500 -32.15 -8.39 5.24
CA GLY A 500 -32.67 -8.00 3.94
C GLY A 500 -32.09 -8.77 2.75
N TYR A 501 -31.04 -9.57 2.95
CA TYR A 501 -30.41 -10.33 1.88
C TYR A 501 -30.20 -11.79 2.24
N THR A 502 -30.42 -12.70 1.30
CA THR A 502 -29.84 -14.03 1.40
C THR A 502 -28.31 -13.93 1.30
N ALA A 503 -27.60 -14.82 1.99
CA ALA A 503 -26.16 -14.92 1.86
C ALA A 503 -25.76 -16.40 1.88
N ALA A 504 -24.56 -16.70 1.40
CA ALA A 504 -24.03 -18.05 1.40
C ALA A 504 -22.52 -17.99 1.66
N GLY A 505 -21.99 -18.95 2.41
CA GLY A 505 -20.57 -18.96 2.69
C GLY A 505 -20.14 -19.98 3.72
N LYS A 506 -18.86 -19.94 4.10
CA LYS A 506 -18.26 -20.86 5.04
C LYS A 506 -17.30 -20.14 5.98
N THR A 507 -17.37 -20.51 7.25
CA THR A 507 -16.38 -20.15 8.26
C THR A 507 -15.15 -21.05 8.17
N GLY A 508 -13.97 -20.49 8.40
CA GLY A 508 -12.70 -21.19 8.55
C GLY A 508 -12.07 -20.89 9.90
N THR A 509 -11.43 -21.88 10.51
CA THR A 509 -10.54 -21.69 11.65
C THR A 509 -9.45 -22.72 11.52
N ALA A 510 -8.20 -22.26 11.42
CA ALA A 510 -7.04 -23.13 11.28
C ALA A 510 -5.97 -22.71 12.29
N TYR A 511 -5.25 -23.71 12.80
CA TYR A 511 -4.04 -23.46 13.58
C TYR A 511 -2.94 -22.91 12.67
N LYS A 512 -2.17 -21.97 13.18
CA LYS A 512 -0.96 -21.51 12.50
C LYS A 512 0.12 -22.57 12.55
N VAL A 513 0.93 -22.59 11.49
CA VAL A 513 2.14 -23.39 11.42
C VAL A 513 3.34 -22.46 11.59
N GLU A 514 4.16 -22.69 12.61
CA GLU A 514 5.43 -21.99 12.86
C GLU A 514 6.53 -23.05 12.99
N GLY A 515 7.65 -22.89 12.25
CA GLY A 515 8.74 -23.87 12.27
C GLY A 515 8.35 -25.29 11.80
N GLY A 516 7.29 -25.40 10.99
CA GLY A 516 6.75 -26.70 10.54
C GLY A 516 5.85 -27.41 11.56
N GLN A 517 5.52 -26.76 12.69
CA GLN A 517 4.66 -27.31 13.73
C GLN A 517 3.42 -26.44 13.96
N TYR A 518 2.30 -27.06 14.32
CA TYR A 518 1.11 -26.32 14.72
C TYR A 518 1.32 -25.66 16.08
N VAL A 519 1.05 -24.35 16.15
CA VAL A 519 1.09 -23.56 17.37
C VAL A 519 -0.32 -23.15 17.79
N ARG A 520 -0.54 -22.85 19.07
CA ARG A 520 -1.85 -22.42 19.62
C ARG A 520 -2.22 -20.97 19.24
N LYS A 521 -2.00 -20.62 17.98
CA LYS A 521 -2.40 -19.38 17.32
C LYS A 521 -3.31 -19.75 16.16
N TYR A 522 -4.29 -18.89 15.87
CA TYR A 522 -5.35 -19.21 14.91
C TYR A 522 -5.42 -18.18 13.79
N VAL A 523 -5.81 -18.64 12.61
CA VAL A 523 -6.35 -17.79 11.55
C VAL A 523 -7.85 -18.04 11.48
N ALA A 524 -8.64 -17.00 11.70
CA ALA A 524 -10.08 -17.03 11.66
C ALA A 524 -10.56 -16.42 10.34
N GLY A 525 -11.32 -17.16 9.54
CA GLY A 525 -11.72 -16.71 8.20
C GLY A 525 -13.21 -16.89 7.93
N PHE A 526 -13.68 -16.15 6.93
CA PHE A 526 -14.98 -16.36 6.30
C PHE A 526 -14.85 -16.10 4.80
N ALA A 527 -15.40 -16.99 3.98
CA ALA A 527 -15.51 -16.78 2.53
C ALA A 527 -16.95 -17.06 2.10
N GLY A 528 -17.52 -16.16 1.32
CA GLY A 528 -18.91 -16.25 0.92
C GLY A 528 -19.30 -15.24 -0.14
N TYR A 529 -20.58 -15.20 -0.48
CA TYR A 529 -21.14 -14.31 -1.48
C TYR A 529 -22.59 -13.99 -1.13
N ALA A 530 -23.09 -12.92 -1.74
CA ALA A 530 -24.46 -12.47 -1.57
C ALA A 530 -24.95 -11.67 -2.79
N PRO A 531 -26.26 -11.67 -3.07
CA PRO A 531 -27.26 -12.62 -2.58
C PRO A 531 -26.93 -14.09 -2.88
N ALA A 532 -27.54 -15.05 -2.18
CA ALA A 532 -27.18 -16.47 -2.28
C ALA A 532 -27.48 -17.08 -3.67
N HIS A 533 -28.62 -16.70 -4.28
CA HIS A 533 -29.09 -17.29 -5.54
C HIS A 533 -28.80 -16.42 -6.78
N ASN A 534 -28.60 -15.11 -6.60
CA ASN A 534 -28.15 -14.19 -7.65
C ASN A 534 -26.96 -13.35 -7.15
N PRO A 535 -25.77 -13.93 -7.02
CA PRO A 535 -24.64 -13.30 -6.36
C PRO A 535 -24.14 -12.04 -7.08
N GLN A 536 -24.02 -10.94 -6.33
CA GLN A 536 -23.47 -9.66 -6.83
C GLN A 536 -22.06 -9.39 -6.32
N ILE A 537 -21.67 -10.01 -5.21
CA ILE A 537 -20.34 -9.88 -4.62
C ILE A 537 -19.86 -11.20 -4.03
N VAL A 538 -18.55 -11.40 -4.04
CA VAL A 538 -17.84 -12.43 -3.27
C VAL A 538 -16.95 -11.71 -2.25
N VAL A 539 -17.01 -12.14 -1.00
CA VAL A 539 -16.27 -11.54 0.11
C VAL A 539 -15.45 -12.61 0.82
N GLY A 540 -14.16 -12.33 0.98
CA GLY A 540 -13.25 -13.12 1.81
C GLY A 540 -12.69 -12.26 2.94
N ILE A 541 -12.68 -12.80 4.15
CA ILE A 541 -12.13 -12.17 5.35
C ILE A 541 -11.16 -13.14 6.02
N MET A 542 -10.03 -12.61 6.48
CA MET A 542 -9.03 -13.31 7.29
C MET A 542 -8.65 -12.42 8.48
N ILE A 543 -8.79 -12.93 9.70
CA ILE A 543 -8.32 -12.30 10.94
C ILE A 543 -7.18 -13.16 11.50
N ASP A 544 -6.02 -12.54 11.67
CA ASP A 544 -4.78 -13.19 12.09
C ASP A 544 -4.57 -13.07 13.60
N GLU A 545 -4.46 -14.22 14.29
CA GLU A 545 -4.20 -14.33 15.72
C GLU A 545 -5.18 -13.51 16.60
N PRO A 546 -6.52 -13.69 16.50
CA PRO A 546 -7.45 -13.02 17.42
C PRO A 546 -7.20 -13.49 18.86
N MET A 547 -6.96 -12.55 19.78
CA MET A 547 -6.56 -12.85 21.16
C MET A 547 -7.73 -12.74 22.16
N ILE A 548 -8.72 -11.90 21.87
CA ILE A 548 -9.88 -11.64 22.74
C ILE A 548 -11.17 -12.00 22.01
N GLY A 549 -12.13 -12.57 22.74
CA GLY A 549 -13.36 -13.09 22.16
C GLY A 549 -13.08 -14.41 21.44
N LYS A 550 -14.11 -15.26 21.36
CA LYS A 550 -14.02 -16.62 20.81
C LYS A 550 -13.19 -16.62 19.49
N HIS A 551 -12.13 -17.44 19.42
CA HIS A 551 -11.13 -17.47 18.34
C HIS A 551 -11.64 -18.01 16.99
N PHE A 552 -12.92 -18.33 16.88
CA PHE A 552 -13.49 -19.01 15.72
C PHE A 552 -13.85 -18.03 14.61
N GLY A 553 -13.77 -18.47 13.35
CA GLY A 553 -14.21 -17.70 12.17
C GLY A 553 -15.67 -17.26 12.26
N SER A 554 -16.52 -18.05 12.92
CA SER A 554 -17.93 -17.72 13.18
C SER A 554 -18.13 -16.51 14.09
N THR A 555 -17.14 -16.16 14.91
CA THR A 555 -17.24 -15.05 15.87
C THR A 555 -16.32 -13.88 15.52
N ALA A 556 -15.18 -14.16 14.89
CA ALA A 556 -14.22 -13.14 14.48
C ALA A 556 -14.48 -12.57 13.08
N ALA A 557 -14.81 -13.41 12.08
CA ALA A 557 -14.91 -13.00 10.68
C ALA A 557 -16.36 -12.86 10.18
N ALA A 558 -17.27 -13.73 10.64
CA ALA A 558 -18.66 -13.73 10.17
C ALA A 558 -19.45 -12.43 10.46
N PRO A 559 -19.32 -11.75 11.62
CA PRO A 559 -19.98 -10.46 11.83
C PRO A 559 -19.50 -9.38 10.86
N LEU A 560 -18.18 -9.33 10.61
CA LEU A 560 -17.59 -8.39 9.65
C LEU A 560 -18.09 -8.68 8.22
N PHE A 561 -18.27 -9.95 7.86
CA PHE A 561 -18.90 -10.33 6.59
C PHE A 561 -20.32 -9.75 6.48
N SER A 562 -21.15 -9.92 7.52
CA SER A 562 -22.54 -9.43 7.50
C SER A 562 -22.61 -7.91 7.34
N GLU A 563 -21.80 -7.16 8.11
CA GLU A 563 -21.70 -5.70 8.01
C GLU A 563 -21.29 -5.26 6.60
N MET A 564 -20.23 -5.87 6.07
CA MET A 564 -19.66 -5.45 4.78
C MET A 564 -20.55 -5.83 3.60
N VAL A 565 -21.20 -6.99 3.62
CA VAL A 565 -22.17 -7.36 2.59
C VAL A 565 -23.34 -6.39 2.58
N SER A 566 -23.93 -6.08 3.74
CA SER A 566 -25.04 -5.13 3.84
C SER A 566 -24.68 -3.76 3.27
N LYS A 567 -23.53 -3.22 3.67
CA LYS A 567 -23.04 -1.92 3.17
C LYS A 567 -22.73 -1.95 1.67
N THR A 568 -22.09 -3.01 1.19
CA THR A 568 -21.70 -3.14 -0.22
C THR A 568 -22.92 -3.24 -1.13
N LEU A 569 -23.88 -4.12 -0.80
CA LEU A 569 -25.08 -4.30 -1.63
C LEU A 569 -25.94 -3.03 -1.67
N ARG A 570 -26.04 -2.29 -0.56
CA ARG A 570 -26.69 -0.97 -0.52
C ARG A 570 -25.94 0.06 -1.37
N LEU A 571 -24.61 0.10 -1.30
CA LEU A 571 -23.79 1.00 -2.11
C LEU A 571 -23.92 0.70 -3.62
N MET A 572 -24.08 -0.57 -3.98
CA MET A 572 -24.31 -1.04 -5.34
C MET A 572 -25.78 -0.94 -5.78
N ALA A 573 -26.68 -0.42 -4.93
CA ALA A 573 -28.12 -0.33 -5.19
C ALA A 573 -28.77 -1.68 -5.58
N VAL A 574 -28.30 -2.78 -4.99
CA VAL A 574 -28.90 -4.11 -5.20
C VAL A 574 -30.20 -4.19 -4.42
N ASN A 575 -31.28 -4.68 -5.04
CA ASN A 575 -32.55 -4.85 -4.35
C ASN A 575 -32.46 -5.99 -3.31
N PRO A 576 -32.98 -5.79 -2.08
CA PRO A 576 -33.15 -6.85 -1.08
C PRO A 576 -33.95 -8.03 -1.64
N ASP A 577 -33.43 -9.25 -1.50
CA ASP A 577 -34.13 -10.49 -1.87
C ASP A 577 -34.79 -11.19 -0.66
N ARG A 578 -34.72 -10.56 0.52
CA ARG A 578 -35.47 -10.91 1.73
C ARG A 578 -36.11 -9.69 2.40
N PRO A 579 -37.00 -8.96 1.71
CA PRO A 579 -37.60 -7.74 2.25
C PRO A 579 -38.40 -8.00 3.54
N GLU A 580 -38.85 -9.22 3.78
CA GLU A 580 -39.58 -9.64 5.00
C GLU A 580 -38.77 -9.44 6.29
N ASP A 581 -37.44 -9.52 6.23
CA ASP A 581 -36.57 -9.29 7.40
C ASP A 581 -36.78 -7.88 7.98
N PHE A 582 -37.09 -6.88 7.13
CA PHE A 582 -37.39 -5.51 7.56
C PHE A 582 -38.80 -5.33 8.12
N MET A 583 -39.72 -6.25 7.83
CA MET A 583 -41.10 -6.18 8.31
C MET A 583 -41.25 -6.74 9.72
N VAL A 584 -40.44 -7.76 10.07
CA VAL A 584 -40.47 -8.41 11.39
C VAL A 584 -39.97 -7.47 12.51
N THR A 585 -38.99 -6.60 12.23
CA THR A 585 -38.44 -5.67 13.23
C THR A 585 -39.41 -4.58 13.70
N LYS A 586 -40.49 -4.29 12.94
CA LYS A 586 -41.53 -3.32 13.35
C LYS A 586 -42.57 -3.90 14.33
N ASN A 587 -42.83 -5.21 14.31
CA ASN A 587 -43.88 -5.83 15.14
C ASN A 587 -43.41 -6.36 16.50
N ASP A 588 -42.09 -6.42 16.74
CA ASP A 588 -41.52 -6.86 18.03
C ASP A 588 -41.41 -5.74 19.09
N LYS A 589 -41.82 -4.51 18.78
CA LYS A 589 -42.09 -3.47 19.79
C LYS A 589 -43.52 -3.59 20.33
N LYS A 590 -43.86 -4.73 20.95
CA LYS A 590 -44.97 -4.74 21.92
C LYS A 590 -44.51 -4.02 23.19
N PRO A 591 -45.25 -3.05 23.74
CA PRO A 591 -44.87 -2.41 24.98
C PRO A 591 -44.83 -3.48 26.08
N ALA A 592 -43.65 -3.63 26.69
CA ALA A 592 -43.49 -4.51 27.84
C ALA A 592 -44.48 -4.07 28.92
N LYS A 593 -45.48 -4.91 29.20
CA LYS A 593 -46.28 -4.77 30.42
C LYS A 593 -45.31 -4.81 31.59
N ALA A 594 -45.18 -3.67 32.27
CA ALA A 594 -44.43 -3.55 33.50
C ALA A 594 -44.95 -4.59 34.51
N LYS A 595 -44.15 -5.64 34.76
CA LYS A 595 -44.31 -6.46 35.95
C LYS A 595 -43.75 -5.66 37.11
N ALA A 596 -44.64 -5.15 37.97
CA ALA A 596 -44.26 -4.62 39.27
C ALA A 596 -43.50 -5.70 40.05
N GLN A 597 -42.24 -5.43 40.39
CA GLN A 597 -41.50 -6.19 41.39
C GLN A 597 -41.86 -5.65 42.78
N PRO A 598 -42.14 -6.51 43.77
CA PRO A 598 -42.30 -6.05 45.14
C PRO A 598 -40.94 -5.72 45.75
N ALA A 599 -40.89 -4.63 46.51
CA ALA A 599 -39.72 -4.16 47.23
C ALA A 599 -39.21 -5.20 48.24
N LYS A 600 -37.90 -5.46 48.22
CA LYS A 600 -37.19 -6.19 49.28
C LYS A 600 -36.75 -5.18 50.33
N THR A 601 -37.33 -5.25 51.52
CA THR A 601 -36.77 -4.62 52.72
C THR A 601 -35.87 -5.64 53.42
N HIS A 602 -34.61 -5.27 53.61
CA HIS A 602 -33.67 -5.96 54.48
C HIS A 602 -34.07 -5.79 55.95
N ALA A 603 -34.17 -6.89 56.70
CA ALA A 603 -34.00 -6.87 58.16
C ALA A 603 -33.55 -8.25 58.67
N LEU A 604 -32.76 -8.19 59.74
CA LEU A 604 -31.85 -9.18 60.30
C LEU A 604 -32.46 -10.55 60.65
N LYS A 605 -31.63 -11.58 60.51
CA LYS A 605 -31.76 -12.85 61.26
C LYS A 605 -31.26 -12.63 62.68
N GLU A 606 -32.06 -13.00 63.68
CA GLU A 606 -31.54 -13.65 64.88
C GLU A 606 -32.61 -14.40 65.70
N SER A 607 -32.30 -15.67 65.94
CA SER A 607 -32.65 -16.51 67.10
C SER A 607 -34.08 -17.06 67.34
N ASN A 608 -34.07 -18.38 67.59
CA ASN A 608 -34.85 -19.16 68.56
C ASN A 608 -36.29 -19.66 68.30
N ARG A 609 -36.34 -21.01 68.25
CA ARG A 609 -37.22 -21.96 68.99
C ARG A 609 -38.75 -21.79 68.97
N ALA A 610 -39.36 -22.85 68.43
CA ALA A 610 -40.40 -23.70 69.03
C ALA A 610 -41.87 -23.22 69.17
N ARG A 611 -42.74 -24.08 68.62
CA ARG A 611 -44.10 -24.48 69.05
C ARG A 611 -45.26 -23.47 69.00
N ALA A 612 -46.16 -23.78 68.06
CA ALA A 612 -47.56 -24.16 68.27
C ALA A 612 -48.61 -23.14 68.77
N ARG A 613 -49.76 -23.24 68.08
CA ARG A 613 -51.14 -22.86 68.42
C ARG A 613 -51.61 -21.43 68.13
N ALA A 614 -52.51 -21.40 67.15
CA ALA A 614 -53.66 -20.50 66.95
C ALA A 614 -54.58 -20.39 68.21
N PRO A 615 -55.70 -19.64 68.18
CA PRO A 615 -56.16 -18.64 67.20
C PRO A 615 -56.71 -17.32 67.82
N SER A 616 -56.92 -16.33 66.93
CA SER A 616 -58.07 -15.39 66.82
C SER A 616 -58.47 -14.54 68.06
N ARG A 617 -58.68 -13.22 67.96
CA ARG A 617 -59.80 -12.56 67.27
C ARG A 617 -59.71 -11.04 67.49
N THR A 618 -60.26 -10.32 66.51
CA THR A 618 -61.01 -9.04 66.57
C THR A 618 -60.33 -7.67 66.80
N ASN A 619 -60.51 -6.83 65.75
CA ASN A 619 -61.03 -5.46 65.71
C ASN A 619 -60.43 -4.38 66.63
N LEU A 620 -60.03 -3.25 66.05
CA LEU A 620 -60.86 -2.03 65.87
C LEU A 620 -60.04 -0.89 65.23
N LYS A 621 -60.72 -0.09 64.41
CA LYS A 621 -60.79 1.40 64.30
C LYS A 621 -59.59 2.26 64.75
N SER A 622 -59.29 3.45 64.22
CA SER A 622 -59.89 4.36 63.24
C SER A 622 -59.03 5.64 63.26
N ALA A 623 -59.11 6.44 62.20
CA ALA A 623 -58.98 7.91 62.24
C ALA A 623 -57.56 8.44 62.56
N LYS A 624 -57.10 9.59 62.10
CA LYS A 624 -57.65 10.75 61.37
C LYS A 624 -56.44 11.63 61.00
N GLU A 625 -56.60 12.50 59.99
CA GLU A 625 -56.17 13.91 59.92
C GLU A 625 -54.77 14.29 60.48
N ASP A 626 -53.97 15.18 59.91
CA ASP A 626 -54.11 16.16 58.85
C ASP A 626 -52.74 16.86 58.75
N HIS A 627 -52.48 17.51 57.62
CA HIS A 627 -51.69 18.75 57.50
C HIS A 627 -50.21 18.78 57.99
N VAL A 628 -49.26 19.57 57.46
CA VAL A 628 -49.04 20.28 56.21
C VAL A 628 -47.60 20.86 56.32
N ILE A 629 -46.97 21.18 55.19
CA ILE A 629 -45.98 22.26 54.98
C ILE A 629 -44.46 22.04 55.28
N LYS A 630 -43.68 22.54 54.29
CA LYS A 630 -42.26 22.94 54.23
C LYS A 630 -41.24 21.80 54.27
N GLY A 631 -40.39 21.59 53.26
CA GLY A 631 -39.79 22.54 52.32
C GLY A 631 -38.42 22.96 52.83
N LYS A 632 -37.36 22.34 52.30
CA LYS A 632 -36.07 22.99 51.96
C LYS A 632 -35.10 21.97 51.35
N THR A 633 -34.69 22.33 50.15
CA THR A 633 -33.52 21.86 49.39
C THR A 633 -32.21 22.23 50.08
N ASN A 634 -31.20 21.37 49.96
CA ASN A 634 -29.79 21.70 49.75
C ASN A 634 -28.97 20.42 49.51
N GLY A 635 -28.01 20.49 48.58
CA GLY A 635 -26.94 19.51 48.40
C GLY A 635 -26.80 18.99 46.99
#